data_AF-A0A8C6LKX9-F1
#
_entry.id   AF-A0A8C6LKX9-F1
#
_cell.length_a   1.000
_cell.length_b   1.000
_cell.length_c   1.000
_cell.angle_alpha   90.00
_cell.angle_beta   90.00
_cell.angle_gamma   90.00
#
_symmetry.space_group_name_H-M   'P 1'
#
loop_
_entity.id
_entity.type
_entity.pdbx_description
1 polymer ?
#
loop_
_entity_poly.entity_id
_entity_poly.type
_entity_poly.pdbx_seq_one_letter_code
_entity_poly.pdbx_strand_id
1 'polypeptide(L)'
;SVRQTPCLLLRLGLKQFYVIGCKTMILLYLSSDIITVCVCVSRLRSAYPHSNYSTNAGFVWSPSVGHDELHQALGVSMKVTIISEHFREPLTFTCDGSSTVDLLIYQTLCYAQDDLDHVNVDDYLLKVCGHEEFLNKVCFPVPINQLPRETQLTVTLHASLLPPPGGGEEKGKQWRSIEALGWNVLHQIQAIYITLPSSVPQVDFPTSSFEVVFSTPPPADFCPQYEFSRLDTTSQTQLQNVLKQKAFFWLTADDKRLLWEKRAYYQTESVALPLVLASAPCWQWACLPEIYALLRQWACLVHLDALGLLHASFPDQELRRTAVQWMDSISDTELLDYLPQLVQALKYECYLDSSLVRFLLRRAIGDIRIAHYLFWLLKDNLQDSQFSARYQHLLAALLCCVGRALRDEFDRQCWLVSILTKVAQKVRDASPSSRQVKEMKQYFSINSCCRLPLNPALLVTGINIQSCSFFNSNAVPLKLSFQNLDPLGENINVIFKSGDDLRQDMLTLQMIRIMNKIWIQEGLDMRMVIFKCFSTGRGRGMVEMIPHADTLRKIQVEHGVTGSFKDRTLADWLQKHNPTDEQYDKAVENFIYSCAGCCVATYILGICDRHNDNIMLKTSGHMFHIDFGKFLGHAQMFGNIKRDRAPFVFTSDMAYVINGGDKPSSRFHDFVDLCCEAYNLIRKHTHLFLNLLGLMLSCGIPELSDLDDLKYVCDALRPNESEADATMYFTRLIESSLCSVATKLNFFFHNLAQMKFASSEDRLTLSFAPRVYTARSDGLIKNLFICRHIRTASTSKGYAFVVRVEREGQLEVQLVQRTFEEFQELHSKLGLVFPSSKLPSFPSRLVIGRSRGEATADRRKDELNGYVWHLIHAAPEVAQCDLVYTFFHPLPRDETGGASAKPAGRPVSWAPASGKELGEIKLSISYKNDKLFIMVMHIRGLVSLSDGTDPDPYVKLYLLPDPMKMSKKKTKAARRTCNPTYNEMLVYDRIPRGDLDQRLIHLRVLSDGAFWENTLLGQTFIHLNRLVPGQHWVDWHQLGGAGSDSAH
;
A
#
# COMPACT_ATOMS: atom_id res chain seq x y z
N SER A 1 -5.31 23.08 -57.39
CA SER A 1 -5.85 24.45 -57.23
C SER A 1 -6.80 24.51 -56.03
N VAL A 2 -6.31 24.16 -54.84
CA VAL A 2 -7.13 24.12 -53.62
C VAL A 2 -6.81 25.38 -52.81
N ARG A 3 -7.69 26.38 -52.83
CA ARG A 3 -7.66 27.50 -51.88
C ARG A 3 -8.45 27.06 -50.64
N GLN A 4 -7.77 26.95 -49.51
CA GLN A 4 -8.37 26.65 -48.19
C GLN A 4 -8.73 27.95 -47.46
N THR A 5 -9.93 27.98 -46.87
CA THR A 5 -10.47 29.04 -46.01
C THR A 5 -9.80 29.01 -44.62
N PRO A 6 -9.53 30.16 -43.96
CA PRO A 6 -9.06 30.18 -42.58
C PRO A 6 -10.16 29.74 -41.59
N CYS A 7 -9.81 28.91 -40.60
CA CYS A 7 -10.69 28.59 -39.47
C CYS A 7 -10.55 29.62 -38.34
N LEU A 8 -11.67 30.03 -37.73
CA LEU A 8 -11.71 30.88 -36.54
C LEU A 8 -12.07 30.06 -35.28
N LEU A 9 -11.43 30.36 -34.15
CA LEU A 9 -11.70 29.77 -32.84
C LEU A 9 -12.55 30.73 -32.00
N LEU A 10 -13.67 30.25 -31.46
CA LEU A 10 -14.53 31.04 -30.57
C LEU A 10 -14.28 30.70 -29.11
N ARG A 11 -14.35 31.72 -28.25
CA ARG A 11 -14.30 31.60 -26.80
C ARG A 11 -15.63 32.05 -26.20
N LEU A 12 -16.50 31.10 -25.92
CA LEU A 12 -17.67 31.36 -25.07
C LEU A 12 -17.24 31.21 -23.61
N GLY A 13 -17.69 32.12 -22.74
CA GLY A 13 -17.09 32.52 -21.45
C GLY A 13 -16.84 31.48 -20.35
N LEU A 14 -16.72 30.19 -20.63
CA LEU A 14 -16.52 29.13 -19.63
C LEU A 14 -15.46 28.14 -20.11
N LYS A 15 -14.19 28.44 -19.76
CA LYS A 15 -12.99 27.57 -19.68
C LYS A 15 -12.70 26.50 -20.76
N GLN A 16 -13.36 26.46 -21.92
CA GLN A 16 -12.99 25.62 -23.07
C GLN A 16 -13.11 26.35 -24.42
N PHE A 17 -12.23 25.99 -25.36
CA PHE A 17 -12.21 26.51 -26.73
C PHE A 17 -12.95 25.55 -27.67
N TYR A 18 -13.82 26.07 -28.54
CA TYR A 18 -14.55 25.26 -29.51
C TYR A 18 -14.16 25.65 -30.95
N VAL A 19 -13.91 24.64 -31.78
CA VAL A 19 -13.72 24.80 -33.24
C VAL A 19 -15.10 24.72 -33.90
N ILE A 20 -15.55 25.80 -34.55
CA ILE A 20 -16.71 25.72 -35.44
C ILE A 20 -16.26 25.02 -36.72
N GLY A 21 -16.46 23.71 -36.78
CA GLY A 21 -16.25 22.92 -37.99
C GLY A 21 -17.54 22.86 -38.82
N CYS A 22 -17.52 23.36 -40.05
CA CYS A 22 -18.36 22.78 -41.09
C CYS A 22 -17.95 21.31 -41.23
N LYS A 23 -18.89 20.38 -41.07
CA LYS A 23 -18.66 18.92 -41.21
C LYS A 23 -17.89 18.64 -42.50
N THR A 24 -16.60 18.38 -42.38
CA THR A 24 -15.80 17.71 -43.40
C THR A 24 -15.16 16.52 -42.71
N MET A 25 -15.69 15.34 -43.00
CA MET A 25 -15.17 14.08 -42.51
C MET A 25 -13.82 13.84 -43.20
N ILE A 26 -12.72 14.04 -42.48
CA ILE A 26 -11.38 13.68 -42.95
C ILE A 26 -10.97 12.39 -42.24
N LEU A 27 -11.18 11.26 -42.93
CA LEU A 27 -10.45 10.03 -42.68
C LEU A 27 -9.01 10.24 -43.16
N LEU A 28 -8.03 10.13 -42.25
CA LEU A 28 -6.61 10.10 -42.64
C LEU A 28 -5.98 8.78 -42.22
N TYR A 29 -5.74 7.95 -43.24
CA TYR A 29 -4.70 6.92 -43.21
C TYR A 29 -3.33 7.60 -43.10
N LEU A 30 -2.48 7.06 -42.23
CA LEU A 30 -1.09 7.48 -42.05
C LEU A 30 -0.25 7.17 -43.30
N SER A 31 0.16 8.20 -44.06
CA SER A 31 1.45 8.20 -44.79
C SER A 31 1.91 9.60 -45.27
N SER A 32 3.21 9.83 -45.13
CA SER A 32 4.15 10.72 -45.86
C SER A 32 3.93 12.21 -46.13
N ASP A 33 2.75 12.84 -46.14
CA ASP A 33 2.62 14.20 -46.73
C ASP A 33 2.25 15.35 -45.77
N ILE A 34 2.79 15.36 -44.55
CA ILE A 34 2.64 16.50 -43.62
C ILE A 34 3.47 17.73 -44.09
N ILE A 35 4.62 17.49 -44.73
CA ILE A 35 5.50 18.55 -45.24
C ILE A 35 4.78 19.39 -46.30
N THR A 36 4.04 18.73 -47.19
CA THR A 36 3.26 19.37 -48.26
C THR A 36 2.14 20.26 -47.69
N VAL A 37 1.52 19.83 -46.58
CA VAL A 37 0.50 20.62 -45.87
C VAL A 37 1.12 21.86 -45.22
N CYS A 38 2.25 21.72 -44.53
CA CYS A 38 2.95 22.85 -43.90
C CYS A 38 3.43 23.90 -44.92
N VAL A 39 3.93 23.46 -46.08
CA VAL A 39 4.34 24.36 -47.17
C VAL A 39 3.14 25.09 -47.78
N CYS A 40 2.01 24.40 -47.95
CA CYS A 40 0.77 25.02 -48.41
C CYS A 40 0.22 26.05 -47.42
N VAL A 41 0.24 25.75 -46.11
CA VAL A 41 -0.20 26.68 -45.05
C VAL A 41 0.72 27.90 -44.96
N SER A 42 2.04 27.73 -45.08
CA SER A 42 3.00 28.83 -45.12
C SER A 42 2.73 29.76 -46.31
N ARG A 43 2.54 29.20 -47.52
CA ARG A 43 2.18 29.96 -48.72
C ARG A 43 0.85 30.70 -48.58
N LEU A 44 -0.16 30.09 -47.96
CA LEU A 44 -1.46 30.70 -47.68
C LEU A 44 -1.34 31.90 -46.73
N ARG A 45 -0.58 31.76 -45.62
CA ARG A 45 -0.37 32.85 -44.65
C ARG A 45 0.42 34.02 -45.24
N SER A 46 1.33 33.75 -46.18
CA SER A 46 2.05 34.80 -46.91
C SER A 46 1.19 35.50 -47.96
N ALA A 47 0.23 34.80 -48.57
CA ALA A 47 -0.65 35.35 -49.61
C ALA A 47 -1.84 36.14 -49.05
N TYR A 48 -2.24 35.89 -47.79
CA TYR A 48 -3.40 36.52 -47.15
C TYR A 48 -3.02 37.09 -45.76
N PRO A 49 -2.36 38.26 -45.71
CA PRO A 49 -1.92 38.87 -44.45
C PRO A 49 -3.10 39.33 -43.62
N HIS A 50 -3.05 39.09 -42.30
CA HIS A 50 -4.10 39.48 -41.35
C HIS A 50 -4.42 40.99 -41.35
N SER A 51 -3.48 41.82 -41.80
CA SER A 51 -3.58 43.27 -41.90
C SER A 51 -4.29 43.77 -43.16
N ASN A 52 -4.60 42.89 -44.13
CA ASN A 52 -5.27 43.26 -45.37
C ASN A 52 -6.78 42.93 -45.33
N TYR A 53 -7.57 43.93 -44.91
CA TYR A 53 -9.03 43.85 -44.78
C TYR A 53 -9.78 43.58 -46.09
N SER A 54 -9.16 43.83 -47.26
CA SER A 54 -9.76 43.49 -48.56
C SER A 54 -9.72 41.99 -48.87
N THR A 55 -8.83 41.24 -48.22
CA THR A 55 -8.63 39.80 -48.45
C THR A 55 -8.97 38.91 -47.26
N ASN A 56 -9.21 39.49 -46.09
CA ASN A 56 -9.51 38.78 -44.84
C ASN A 56 -10.68 39.44 -44.09
N ALA A 57 -11.87 39.40 -44.71
CA ALA A 57 -13.06 40.12 -44.25
C ALA A 57 -13.91 39.39 -43.19
N GLY A 58 -13.46 38.23 -42.67
CA GLY A 58 -14.12 37.55 -41.54
C GLY A 58 -15.47 36.86 -41.84
N PHE A 59 -15.73 36.46 -43.09
CA PHE A 59 -16.94 35.74 -43.49
C PHE A 59 -16.80 34.21 -43.34
N VAL A 60 -17.91 33.52 -43.07
CA VAL A 60 -17.97 32.04 -42.98
C VAL A 60 -18.30 31.44 -44.34
N TRP A 61 -17.32 30.81 -45.00
CA TRP A 61 -17.52 30.25 -46.34
C TRP A 61 -17.75 28.73 -46.32
N SER A 62 -18.77 28.26 -47.05
CA SER A 62 -19.01 26.83 -47.28
C SER A 62 -18.13 26.30 -48.42
N PRO A 63 -17.38 25.20 -48.22
CA PRO A 63 -16.56 24.60 -49.29
C PRO A 63 -17.39 23.89 -50.38
N SER A 64 -18.71 23.80 -50.23
CA SER A 64 -19.60 23.06 -51.13
C SER A 64 -20.17 23.88 -52.29
N VAL A 65 -19.96 25.21 -52.31
CA VAL A 65 -20.55 26.12 -53.30
C VAL A 65 -19.51 26.49 -54.35
N GLY A 66 -19.81 26.22 -55.62
CA GLY A 66 -18.89 26.47 -56.73
C GLY A 66 -18.70 27.98 -57.01
N HIS A 67 -17.57 28.33 -57.63
CA HIS A 67 -17.17 29.72 -57.88
C HIS A 67 -18.14 30.50 -58.80
N ASP A 68 -18.97 29.81 -59.59
CA ASP A 68 -20.01 30.41 -60.45
C ASP A 68 -21.35 30.66 -59.71
N GLU A 69 -21.62 29.93 -58.63
CA GLU A 69 -22.75 30.18 -57.73
C GLU A 69 -22.44 31.31 -56.72
N LEU A 70 -21.16 31.66 -56.55
CA LEU A 70 -20.67 32.71 -55.66
C LEU A 70 -21.13 34.13 -56.07
N HIS A 71 -21.37 34.37 -57.36
CA HIS A 71 -21.91 35.65 -57.83
C HIS A 71 -23.42 35.80 -57.59
N GLN A 72 -24.13 34.71 -57.26
CA GLN A 72 -25.54 34.70 -56.85
C GLN A 72 -25.74 34.59 -55.33
N ALA A 73 -24.67 34.69 -54.53
CA ALA A 73 -24.64 34.38 -53.10
C ALA A 73 -25.28 35.43 -52.16
N LEU A 74 -26.52 35.83 -52.44
CA LEU A 74 -27.39 36.53 -51.48
C LEU A 74 -28.48 35.62 -50.90
N GLY A 75 -28.42 34.29 -51.09
CA GLY A 75 -29.53 33.40 -50.68
C GLY A 75 -29.17 31.97 -50.25
N VAL A 76 -27.90 31.68 -49.94
CA VAL A 76 -27.52 30.33 -49.45
C VAL A 76 -27.68 30.27 -47.93
N SER A 77 -28.71 29.58 -47.45
CA SER A 77 -28.98 29.38 -46.03
C SER A 77 -28.18 28.19 -45.47
N MET A 78 -27.36 28.45 -44.45
CA MET A 78 -26.51 27.50 -43.74
C MET A 78 -27.10 27.22 -42.36
N LYS A 79 -27.16 25.94 -41.97
CA LYS A 79 -27.64 25.52 -40.64
C LYS A 79 -26.45 25.34 -39.69
N VAL A 80 -26.40 26.15 -38.65
CA VAL A 80 -25.35 26.19 -37.63
C VAL A 80 -25.87 25.54 -36.35
N THR A 81 -25.16 24.54 -35.84
CA THR A 81 -25.50 23.84 -34.59
C THR A 81 -24.37 24.02 -33.57
N ILE A 82 -24.73 24.48 -32.37
CA ILE A 82 -23.83 24.78 -31.26
C ILE A 82 -24.20 23.87 -30.09
N ILE A 83 -23.20 23.17 -29.55
CA ILE A 83 -23.36 22.22 -28.45
C ILE A 83 -22.58 22.75 -27.26
N SER A 84 -23.24 22.86 -26.10
CA SER A 84 -22.64 23.29 -24.84
C SER A 84 -23.25 22.48 -23.70
N GLU A 85 -22.48 22.24 -22.64
CA GLU A 85 -22.94 21.57 -21.41
C GLU A 85 -24.04 22.36 -20.68
N HIS A 86 -24.28 23.61 -21.06
CA HIS A 86 -25.31 24.48 -20.48
C HIS A 86 -26.61 24.52 -21.29
N PHE A 87 -26.64 23.93 -22.49
CA PHE A 87 -27.87 23.73 -23.23
C PHE A 87 -28.35 22.28 -23.03
N ARG A 88 -29.61 22.10 -22.62
CA ARG A 88 -30.18 20.75 -22.50
C ARG A 88 -30.30 20.03 -23.86
N GLU A 89 -30.38 20.78 -24.95
CA GLU A 89 -30.38 20.29 -26.33
C GLU A 89 -29.52 21.19 -27.24
N PRO A 90 -28.92 20.67 -28.33
CA PRO A 90 -28.09 21.46 -29.25
C PRO A 90 -28.82 22.67 -29.85
N LEU A 91 -28.28 23.87 -29.64
CA LEU A 91 -28.84 25.10 -30.21
C LEU A 91 -28.58 25.10 -31.71
N THR A 92 -29.63 25.18 -32.53
CA THR A 92 -29.49 25.15 -33.99
C THR A 92 -30.27 26.26 -34.64
N PHE A 93 -29.61 27.09 -35.45
CA PHE A 93 -30.24 28.17 -36.21
C PHE A 93 -29.67 28.24 -37.63
N THR A 94 -30.39 28.92 -38.52
CA THR A 94 -30.01 29.09 -39.93
C THR A 94 -29.59 30.53 -40.21
N CYS A 95 -28.47 30.71 -40.91
CA CYS A 95 -27.92 32.00 -41.29
C CYS A 95 -27.53 31.99 -42.77
N ASP A 96 -27.35 33.16 -43.39
CA ASP A 96 -26.88 33.22 -44.78
C ASP A 96 -25.36 33.02 -44.85
N GLY A 97 -24.87 32.42 -45.94
CA GLY A 97 -23.44 32.14 -46.15
C GLY A 97 -22.55 33.40 -46.22
N SER A 98 -23.13 34.59 -46.28
CA SER A 98 -22.43 35.88 -46.18
C SER A 98 -22.49 36.49 -44.77
N SER A 99 -23.02 35.76 -43.78
CA SER A 99 -23.14 36.24 -42.40
C SER A 99 -21.75 36.38 -41.75
N THR A 100 -21.52 37.49 -41.07
CA THR A 100 -20.27 37.75 -40.34
C THR A 100 -20.22 36.94 -39.05
N VAL A 101 -19.02 36.57 -38.60
CA VAL A 101 -18.83 35.77 -37.38
C VAL A 101 -19.42 36.46 -36.14
N ASP A 102 -19.31 37.79 -36.07
CA ASP A 102 -19.87 38.58 -34.98
C ASP A 102 -21.39 38.43 -34.87
N LEU A 103 -22.09 38.30 -36.01
CA LEU A 103 -23.54 38.10 -36.07
C LEU A 103 -23.95 36.72 -35.54
N LEU A 104 -23.14 35.68 -35.79
CA LEU A 104 -23.38 34.33 -35.28
C LEU A 104 -23.17 34.24 -33.78
N ILE A 105 -22.16 34.95 -33.25
CA ILE A 105 -21.92 35.07 -31.81
C ILE A 105 -23.10 35.78 -31.16
N TYR A 106 -23.55 36.90 -31.74
CA TYR A 106 -24.70 37.64 -31.24
C TYR A 106 -25.96 36.76 -31.18
N GLN A 107 -26.29 36.05 -32.26
CA GLN A 107 -27.44 35.13 -32.29
C GLN A 107 -27.35 34.00 -31.25
N THR A 108 -26.14 33.52 -30.96
CA THR A 108 -25.92 32.48 -29.95
C THR A 108 -26.10 33.04 -28.54
N LEU A 109 -25.60 34.24 -28.27
CA LEU A 109 -25.70 34.92 -26.98
C LEU A 109 -27.15 35.33 -26.68
N CYS A 110 -27.93 35.75 -27.68
CA CYS A 110 -29.37 36.00 -27.54
C CYS A 110 -30.18 34.79 -27.04
N TYR A 111 -29.67 33.57 -27.26
CA TYR A 111 -30.31 32.33 -26.79
C TYR A 111 -29.78 31.85 -25.44
N ALA A 112 -28.63 32.37 -24.99
CA ALA A 112 -27.94 31.93 -23.79
C ALA A 112 -28.05 32.91 -22.61
N GLN A 113 -28.42 34.18 -22.87
CA GLN A 113 -28.53 35.24 -21.87
C GLN A 113 -29.82 36.05 -22.08
N ASP A 114 -30.53 36.35 -20.99
CA ASP A 114 -31.83 37.06 -21.02
C ASP A 114 -31.70 38.59 -21.20
N ASP A 115 -30.50 39.15 -21.01
CA ASP A 115 -30.26 40.61 -21.05
C ASP A 115 -28.99 40.95 -21.87
N LEU A 116 -29.18 41.58 -23.02
CA LEU A 116 -28.13 41.82 -24.03
C LEU A 116 -27.53 43.23 -23.97
N ASP A 117 -28.14 44.15 -23.22
CA ASP A 117 -27.80 45.58 -23.23
C ASP A 117 -26.40 45.89 -22.66
N HIS A 118 -25.72 44.88 -22.10
CA HIS A 118 -24.37 44.97 -21.53
C HIS A 118 -23.36 43.97 -22.12
N VAL A 119 -23.71 43.27 -23.20
CA VAL A 119 -22.87 42.21 -23.78
C VAL A 119 -22.02 42.76 -24.91
N ASN A 120 -20.70 42.89 -24.68
CA ASN A 120 -19.76 43.25 -25.74
C ASN A 120 -19.29 42.00 -26.50
N VAL A 121 -19.60 41.93 -27.80
CA VAL A 121 -19.26 40.79 -28.67
C VAL A 121 -17.74 40.56 -28.76
N ASP A 122 -16.94 41.63 -28.65
CA ASP A 122 -15.48 41.55 -28.69
C ASP A 122 -14.90 40.72 -27.54
N ASP A 123 -15.61 40.58 -26.41
CA ASP A 123 -15.17 39.77 -25.27
C ASP A 123 -15.26 38.26 -25.55
N TYR A 124 -16.02 37.87 -26.58
CA TYR A 124 -16.24 36.49 -27.00
C TYR A 124 -15.53 36.14 -28.31
N LEU A 125 -14.89 37.15 -28.94
CA LEU A 125 -14.13 37.01 -30.17
C LEU A 125 -12.63 36.93 -29.85
N LEU A 126 -12.01 35.77 -30.12
CA LEU A 126 -10.55 35.65 -30.00
C LEU A 126 -9.90 36.29 -31.23
N LYS A 127 -9.46 37.55 -31.11
CA LYS A 127 -8.65 38.22 -32.14
C LYS A 127 -7.20 37.73 -32.04
N VAL A 128 -6.61 37.33 -33.16
CA VAL A 128 -5.16 37.10 -33.24
C VAL A 128 -4.49 38.47 -33.24
N CYS A 129 -4.12 38.94 -32.05
CA CYS A 129 -3.42 40.22 -31.87
C CYS A 129 -1.95 40.07 -32.29
N GLY A 130 -1.52 40.89 -33.25
CA GLY A 130 -0.13 40.92 -33.69
C GLY A 130 0.78 41.79 -32.82
N HIS A 131 2.06 41.42 -32.82
CA HIS A 131 3.28 42.17 -32.47
C HIS A 131 3.96 42.08 -31.10
N GLU A 132 3.51 41.25 -30.14
CA GLU A 132 4.31 40.90 -28.94
C GLU A 132 4.37 39.39 -28.61
N GLU A 133 4.01 38.50 -29.53
CA GLU A 133 4.06 37.03 -29.30
C GLU A 133 5.42 36.37 -29.60
N PHE A 134 6.46 37.15 -29.90
CA PHE A 134 7.83 36.61 -29.90
C PHE A 134 8.33 36.61 -28.46
N LEU A 135 8.57 35.42 -27.90
CA LEU A 135 9.48 35.31 -26.75
C LEU A 135 10.79 36.00 -27.17
N ASN A 136 11.10 37.14 -26.55
CA ASN A 136 12.39 37.82 -26.71
C ASN A 136 13.51 36.79 -26.57
N LYS A 137 14.59 36.96 -27.34
CA LYS A 137 15.79 36.09 -27.29
C LYS A 137 16.13 35.73 -25.84
N VAL A 138 15.89 34.47 -25.47
CA VAL A 138 16.16 33.98 -24.12
C VAL A 138 17.64 33.68 -24.01
N CYS A 139 18.38 34.55 -23.32
CA CYS A 139 19.79 34.35 -23.03
C CYS A 139 19.93 33.64 -21.68
N PHE A 140 20.48 32.41 -21.70
CA PHE A 140 20.81 31.69 -20.47
C PHE A 140 22.16 32.17 -19.91
N PRO A 141 22.33 32.24 -18.58
CA PRO A 141 23.56 32.67 -17.94
C PRO A 141 24.64 31.57 -17.91
N VAL A 142 24.67 30.68 -18.92
CA VAL A 142 25.61 29.56 -19.02
C VAL A 142 26.20 29.54 -20.43
N PRO A 143 27.53 29.61 -20.59
CA PRO A 143 28.15 29.58 -21.91
C PRO A 143 28.13 28.15 -22.49
N ILE A 144 28.08 28.04 -23.82
CA ILE A 144 27.92 26.77 -24.55
C ILE A 144 29.03 25.77 -24.20
N ASN A 145 30.27 26.23 -24.02
CA ASN A 145 31.42 25.38 -23.68
C ASN A 145 31.43 24.86 -22.23
N GLN A 146 30.49 25.29 -21.38
CA GLN A 146 30.31 24.77 -20.02
C GLN A 146 29.09 23.85 -19.91
N LEU A 147 28.28 23.72 -20.97
CA LEU A 147 27.10 22.85 -20.93
C LEU A 147 27.53 21.39 -20.77
N PRO A 148 26.87 20.61 -19.90
CA PRO A 148 26.97 19.15 -19.89
C PRO A 148 26.48 18.54 -21.21
N ARG A 149 26.91 17.31 -21.53
CA ARG A 149 26.42 16.56 -22.71
C ARG A 149 24.92 16.31 -22.62
N GLU A 150 24.43 15.96 -21.44
CA GLU A 150 23.05 15.58 -21.17
C GLU A 150 22.17 16.78 -20.81
N THR A 151 22.54 17.99 -21.23
CA THR A 151 21.74 19.20 -21.04
C THR A 151 20.36 19.05 -21.68
N GLN A 152 19.32 19.40 -20.93
CA GLN A 152 17.93 19.39 -21.39
C GLN A 152 17.35 20.80 -21.29
N LEU A 153 16.58 21.20 -22.30
CA LEU A 153 15.81 22.44 -22.27
C LEU A 153 14.35 22.10 -21.97
N THR A 154 13.85 22.54 -20.82
CA THR A 154 12.44 22.37 -20.43
C THR A 154 11.68 23.66 -20.64
N VAL A 155 10.57 23.59 -21.37
CA VAL A 155 9.69 24.72 -21.67
C VAL A 155 8.29 24.44 -21.13
N THR A 156 7.80 25.30 -20.23
CA THR A 156 6.47 25.19 -19.62
C THR A 156 5.66 26.44 -19.91
N LEU A 157 4.44 26.26 -20.44
CA LEU A 157 3.52 27.36 -20.70
C LEU A 157 2.64 27.59 -19.47
N HIS A 158 2.60 28.82 -18.99
CA HIS A 158 1.77 29.25 -17.86
C HIS A 158 0.71 30.24 -18.32
N ALA A 159 -0.50 30.16 -17.78
CA ALA A 159 -1.52 31.18 -17.97
C ALA A 159 -1.97 31.79 -16.64
N SER A 160 -2.21 33.11 -16.67
CA SER A 160 -2.80 33.86 -15.56
C SER A 160 -4.12 34.49 -16.01
N LEU A 161 -5.15 34.43 -15.16
CA LEU A 161 -6.41 35.13 -15.38
C LEU A 161 -6.19 36.66 -15.30
N LEU A 162 -6.63 37.39 -16.31
CA LEU A 162 -6.71 38.86 -16.26
C LEU A 162 -7.75 39.30 -15.21
N PRO A 163 -7.49 40.35 -14.42
CA PRO A 163 -8.49 40.90 -13.51
C PRO A 163 -9.69 41.46 -14.29
N PRO A 164 -10.92 41.39 -13.75
CA PRO A 164 -12.05 42.10 -14.32
C PRO A 164 -11.77 43.61 -14.32
N PRO A 165 -12.21 44.36 -15.35
CA PRO A 165 -11.98 45.80 -15.42
C PRO A 165 -12.71 46.49 -14.25
N GLY A 166 -11.97 47.19 -13.39
CA GLY A 166 -12.52 48.03 -12.31
C GLY A 166 -12.05 47.74 -10.89
N GLY A 167 -11.27 46.69 -10.64
CA GLY A 167 -10.66 46.44 -9.32
C GLY A 167 -9.34 47.19 -9.15
N GLY A 168 -9.33 48.26 -8.36
CA GLY A 168 -8.14 49.04 -8.04
C GLY A 168 -6.99 48.19 -7.47
N GLU A 169 -5.76 48.64 -7.69
CA GLU A 169 -4.54 48.09 -7.11
C GLU A 169 -4.57 48.18 -5.57
N GLU A 170 -5.21 47.22 -4.90
CA GLU A 170 -4.93 47.01 -3.48
C GLU A 170 -3.63 46.23 -3.33
N LYS A 171 -2.64 46.94 -2.77
CA LYS A 171 -1.37 46.42 -2.27
C LYS A 171 -1.62 45.33 -1.22
N GLY A 172 -1.77 44.09 -1.68
CA GLY A 172 -1.76 42.89 -0.86
C GLY A 172 -1.30 41.72 -1.69
N LYS A 173 -0.11 41.17 -1.40
CA LYS A 173 0.43 39.95 -2.02
C LYS A 173 -0.45 38.73 -1.65
N GLN A 174 -1.60 38.57 -2.29
CA GLN A 174 -2.21 37.26 -2.45
C GLN A 174 -1.69 36.68 -3.75
N TRP A 175 -0.85 35.65 -3.64
CA TRP A 175 -0.43 34.82 -4.77
C TRP A 175 -1.68 34.27 -5.46
N ARG A 176 -1.98 34.76 -6.66
CA ARG A 176 -3.05 34.22 -7.50
C ARG A 176 -2.54 32.95 -8.18
N SER A 177 -3.35 31.89 -8.20
CA SER A 177 -2.97 30.58 -8.75
C SER A 177 -2.64 30.70 -10.24
N ILE A 178 -1.36 30.49 -10.59
CA ILE A 178 -0.89 30.37 -11.97
C ILE A 178 -1.02 28.89 -12.34
N GLU A 179 -1.86 28.58 -13.32
CA GLU A 179 -2.02 27.19 -13.79
C GLU A 179 -1.07 26.94 -14.98
N ALA A 180 -0.31 25.85 -14.91
CA ALA A 180 0.51 25.39 -16.02
C ALA A 180 -0.40 24.73 -17.07
N LEU A 181 -0.28 25.18 -18.33
CA LEU A 181 -1.05 24.67 -19.46
C LEU A 181 -0.39 23.46 -20.15
N GLY A 182 0.87 23.16 -19.80
CA GLY A 182 1.65 22.04 -20.33
C GLY A 182 3.17 22.30 -20.26
N TRP A 183 3.98 21.24 -20.34
CA TRP A 183 5.44 21.28 -20.32
C TRP A 183 6.03 20.34 -21.38
N ASN A 184 7.15 20.74 -21.99
CA ASN A 184 7.89 19.97 -22.98
C ASN A 184 9.38 19.95 -22.62
N VAL A 185 10.05 18.80 -22.79
CA VAL A 185 11.49 18.64 -22.56
C VAL A 185 12.19 18.34 -23.89
N LEU A 186 13.14 19.19 -24.27
CA LEU A 186 13.99 19.03 -25.45
C LEU A 186 15.31 18.38 -25.04
N HIS A 187 15.54 17.16 -25.53
CA HIS A 187 16.77 16.40 -25.35
C HIS A 187 17.71 16.61 -26.55
N GLN A 188 18.31 17.80 -26.69
CA GLN A 188 19.49 18.16 -27.50
C GLN A 188 19.39 19.57 -28.10
N ILE A 189 20.55 20.22 -28.25
CA ILE A 189 20.75 21.47 -29.02
C ILE A 189 21.00 21.08 -30.50
N GLN A 190 20.01 20.44 -31.11
CA GLN A 190 19.89 20.33 -32.57
C GLN A 190 18.42 20.59 -32.90
N ALA A 191 18.15 21.25 -34.03
CA ALA A 191 16.80 21.65 -34.42
C ALA A 191 15.87 20.42 -34.46
N ILE A 192 14.92 20.36 -33.52
CA ILE A 192 13.92 19.30 -33.46
C ILE A 192 12.54 19.96 -33.38
N TYR A 193 11.71 19.67 -34.37
CA TYR A 193 10.28 19.95 -34.35
C TYR A 193 9.58 18.84 -33.54
N ILE A 194 8.99 19.17 -32.38
CA ILE A 194 8.23 18.20 -31.56
C ILE A 194 6.73 18.45 -31.72
N THR A 195 5.97 17.37 -31.91
CA THR A 195 4.54 17.39 -32.23
C THR A 195 3.69 16.88 -31.06
N LEU A 196 2.73 17.68 -30.59
CA LEU A 196 1.51 17.25 -29.88
C LEU A 196 0.30 18.11 -30.34
N PRO A 197 -0.96 17.66 -30.17
CA PRO A 197 -2.13 18.16 -30.90
C PRO A 197 -2.71 19.51 -30.45
N SER A 198 -2.09 20.21 -29.51
CA SER A 198 -2.62 21.44 -28.93
C SER A 198 -1.48 22.39 -28.52
N SER A 199 -1.44 23.56 -29.14
CA SER A 199 -0.54 24.71 -28.84
C SER A 199 0.97 24.43 -29.03
N VAL A 200 1.53 24.79 -30.19
CA VAL A 200 2.95 24.55 -30.53
C VAL A 200 3.82 25.76 -30.18
N PRO A 201 4.75 25.68 -29.21
CA PRO A 201 5.85 26.63 -29.10
C PRO A 201 6.93 26.30 -30.14
N GLN A 202 7.24 27.24 -31.04
CA GLN A 202 8.41 27.14 -31.91
C GLN A 202 9.65 27.64 -31.14
N VAL A 203 10.70 26.81 -31.08
CA VAL A 203 11.99 27.15 -30.45
C VAL A 203 13.08 27.12 -31.51
N ASP A 204 13.69 28.27 -31.78
CA ASP A 204 14.82 28.39 -32.71
C ASP A 204 16.14 28.42 -31.92
N PHE A 205 17.08 27.54 -32.29
CA PHE A 205 18.44 27.53 -31.74
C PHE A 205 19.38 28.39 -32.59
N PRO A 206 20.42 29.00 -32.00
CA PRO A 206 21.41 29.78 -32.77
C PRO A 206 22.12 28.90 -33.80
N THR A 207 22.18 29.36 -35.05
CA THR A 207 22.93 28.71 -36.13
C THR A 207 24.42 29.06 -36.03
N SER A 208 25.28 28.03 -36.03
CA SER A 208 26.73 28.17 -36.08
C SER A 208 27.22 28.00 -37.53
N SER A 209 28.29 28.70 -37.92
CA SER A 209 28.96 28.53 -39.21
C SER A 209 29.82 27.26 -39.31
N PHE A 210 29.98 26.53 -38.20
CA PHE A 210 30.74 25.30 -38.07
C PHE A 210 29.99 24.27 -37.21
N GLU A 211 30.26 22.99 -37.46
CA GLU A 211 29.69 21.90 -36.66
C GLU A 211 30.19 21.96 -35.21
N VAL A 212 29.27 21.94 -34.25
CA VAL A 212 29.58 21.92 -32.82
C VAL A 212 29.48 20.47 -32.35
N VAL A 213 30.60 19.88 -31.96
CA VAL A 213 30.69 18.50 -31.45
C VAL A 213 31.01 18.51 -29.96
N PHE A 214 30.28 17.72 -29.17
CA PHE A 214 30.59 17.53 -27.76
C PHE A 214 31.73 16.51 -27.58
N SER A 215 32.75 16.86 -26.80
CA SER A 215 33.83 15.93 -26.43
C SER A 215 33.73 15.53 -24.96
N THR A 216 33.84 14.23 -24.68
CA THR A 216 33.97 13.72 -23.31
C THR A 216 35.37 14.04 -22.78
N PRO A 217 35.52 14.79 -21.68
CA PRO A 217 36.83 15.12 -21.15
C PRO A 217 37.52 13.87 -20.57
N PRO A 218 38.86 13.78 -20.64
CA PRO A 218 39.58 12.75 -19.92
C PRO A 218 39.47 12.98 -18.40
N PRO A 219 39.52 11.92 -17.58
CA PRO A 219 39.53 12.08 -16.13
C PRO A 219 40.80 12.78 -15.66
N ALA A 220 40.69 13.52 -14.55
CA ALA A 220 41.84 14.21 -13.97
C ALA A 220 42.93 13.22 -13.55
N ASP A 221 44.19 13.58 -13.81
CA ASP A 221 45.35 12.72 -13.52
C ASP A 221 45.58 12.50 -12.02
N PHE A 222 45.11 13.42 -11.18
CA PHE A 222 45.28 13.38 -9.74
C PHE A 222 43.94 13.55 -9.02
N CYS A 223 43.63 12.59 -8.14
CA CYS A 223 42.57 12.71 -7.15
C CYS A 223 43.13 12.25 -5.79
N PRO A 224 43.16 13.13 -4.78
CA PRO A 224 43.80 12.84 -3.51
C PRO A 224 42.97 11.87 -2.65
N GLN A 225 43.66 11.00 -1.91
CA GLN A 225 43.06 10.11 -0.91
C GLN A 225 43.71 10.35 0.45
N TYR A 226 42.90 10.56 1.48
CA TYR A 226 43.34 10.82 2.85
C TYR A 226 42.64 9.87 3.83
N GLU A 227 43.30 9.56 4.95
CA GLU A 227 42.69 8.78 6.03
C GLU A 227 41.63 9.60 6.77
N PHE A 228 40.47 9.00 7.04
CA PHE A 228 39.35 9.65 7.75
C PHE A 228 39.76 10.22 9.12
N SER A 229 40.68 9.56 9.82
CA SER A 229 41.23 9.96 11.12
C SER A 229 41.94 11.32 11.11
N ARG A 230 42.36 11.81 9.94
CA ARG A 230 43.05 13.10 9.80
C ARG A 230 42.10 14.31 9.83
N LEU A 231 40.79 14.09 9.76
CA LEU A 231 39.80 15.15 9.95
C LEU A 231 39.73 15.56 11.42
N ASP A 232 39.37 16.81 11.70
CA ASP A 232 39.06 17.22 13.07
C ASP A 232 37.80 16.51 13.59
N THR A 233 37.69 16.33 14.91
CA THR A 233 36.60 15.57 15.55
C THR A 233 35.21 16.12 15.21
N THR A 234 35.08 17.43 14.98
CA THR A 234 33.82 18.06 14.61
C THR A 234 33.42 17.65 13.19
N SER A 235 34.34 17.79 12.22
CA SER A 235 34.13 17.34 10.83
C SER A 235 33.84 15.83 10.75
N GLN A 236 34.56 15.01 11.54
CA GLN A 236 34.29 13.57 11.60
C GLN A 236 32.86 13.28 12.07
N THR A 237 32.41 13.95 13.13
CA THR A 237 31.05 13.78 13.69
C THR A 237 29.98 14.25 12.70
N GLN A 238 30.18 15.40 12.06
CA GLN A 238 29.25 15.93 11.06
C GLN A 238 29.13 15.00 9.86
N LEU A 239 30.25 14.56 9.27
CA LEU A 239 30.26 13.62 8.15
C LEU A 239 29.60 12.29 8.50
N GLN A 240 29.90 11.73 9.68
CA GLN A 240 29.25 10.50 10.13
C GLN A 240 27.73 10.65 10.25
N ASN A 241 27.24 11.83 10.67
CA ASN A 241 25.81 12.08 10.73
C ASN A 241 25.17 12.18 9.34
N VAL A 242 25.86 12.79 8.36
CA VAL A 242 25.38 12.84 6.97
C VAL A 242 25.36 11.45 6.33
N LEU A 243 26.43 10.67 6.49
CA LEU A 243 26.51 9.30 5.96
C LEU A 243 25.43 8.38 6.56
N LYS A 244 25.00 8.62 7.81
CA LYS A 244 23.88 7.90 8.45
C LYS A 244 22.52 8.18 7.81
N GLN A 245 22.34 9.28 7.09
CA GLN A 245 21.06 9.57 6.41
C GLN A 245 20.72 8.50 5.36
N LYS A 246 21.71 7.71 4.88
CA LYS A 246 21.58 6.55 3.97
C LYS A 246 20.88 6.81 2.62
N ALA A 247 20.42 8.02 2.34
CA ALA A 247 19.68 8.38 1.15
C ALA A 247 20.00 9.81 0.68
N PHE A 248 20.34 9.96 -0.60
CA PHE A 248 20.71 11.25 -1.18
C PHE A 248 19.53 12.21 -1.36
N PHE A 249 18.29 11.71 -1.32
CA PHE A 249 17.07 12.49 -1.55
C PHE A 249 16.87 13.63 -0.54
N TRP A 250 17.38 13.48 0.68
CA TRP A 250 17.16 14.44 1.79
C TRP A 250 18.42 15.22 2.19
N LEU A 251 19.49 15.16 1.38
CA LEU A 251 20.70 15.94 1.64
C LEU A 251 20.43 17.45 1.54
N THR A 252 20.74 18.18 2.61
CA THR A 252 20.67 19.65 2.61
C THR A 252 21.80 20.25 1.78
N ALA A 253 21.72 21.55 1.45
CA ALA A 253 22.79 22.24 0.73
C ALA A 253 24.13 22.22 1.48
N ASP A 254 24.08 22.29 2.82
CA ASP A 254 25.27 22.21 3.67
C ASP A 254 25.82 20.78 3.73
N ASP A 255 24.94 19.75 3.78
CA ASP A 255 25.37 18.35 3.70
C ASP A 255 26.11 18.09 2.38
N LYS A 256 25.56 18.59 1.26
CA LYS A 256 26.19 18.46 -0.07
C LYS A 256 27.55 19.14 -0.12
N ARG A 257 27.64 20.38 0.39
CA ARG A 257 28.91 21.11 0.45
C ARG A 257 29.95 20.34 1.26
N LEU A 258 29.57 19.87 2.45
CA LEU A 258 30.44 19.11 3.34
C LEU A 258 30.93 17.81 2.69
N LEU A 259 30.02 17.03 2.10
CA LEU A 259 30.37 15.80 1.39
C LEU A 259 31.34 16.09 0.26
N TRP A 260 31.02 17.04 -0.62
CA TRP A 260 31.87 17.36 -1.75
C TRP A 260 33.26 17.82 -1.28
N GLU A 261 33.36 18.80 -0.38
CA GLU A 261 34.65 19.32 0.13
C GLU A 261 35.53 18.24 0.75
N LYS A 262 34.92 17.25 1.43
CA LYS A 262 35.65 16.21 2.17
C LYS A 262 35.74 14.87 1.42
N ARG A 263 35.33 14.79 0.15
CA ARG A 263 35.30 13.57 -0.69
C ARG A 263 36.56 12.69 -0.63
N ALA A 264 37.73 13.32 -0.50
CA ALA A 264 39.03 12.64 -0.43
C ALA A 264 39.23 11.77 0.83
N TYR A 265 38.43 11.95 1.89
CA TYR A 265 38.64 11.32 3.20
C TYR A 265 37.87 10.01 3.44
N TYR A 266 36.97 9.62 2.53
CA TYR A 266 36.09 8.47 2.74
C TYR A 266 35.87 7.63 1.47
N GLN A 267 36.83 7.68 0.53
CA GLN A 267 36.86 6.84 -0.67
C GLN A 267 36.90 5.33 -0.38
N THR A 268 37.27 4.94 0.85
CA THR A 268 37.24 3.56 1.32
C THR A 268 35.82 3.05 1.61
N GLU A 269 34.85 3.95 1.81
CA GLU A 269 33.46 3.61 2.09
C GLU A 269 32.67 3.53 0.78
N SER A 270 32.52 2.32 0.21
CA SER A 270 31.81 2.10 -1.06
C SER A 270 30.42 2.76 -1.08
N VAL A 271 29.65 2.59 -0.01
CA VAL A 271 28.27 3.08 0.13
C VAL A 271 28.16 4.61 0.13
N ALA A 272 29.25 5.36 0.34
CA ALA A 272 29.22 6.82 0.33
C ALA A 272 29.16 7.42 -1.08
N LEU A 273 29.57 6.68 -2.12
CA LEU A 273 29.72 7.20 -3.48
C LEU A 273 28.44 7.87 -4.04
N PRO A 274 27.23 7.27 -3.94
CA PRO A 274 26.00 7.93 -4.41
C PRO A 274 25.73 9.26 -3.71
N LEU A 275 26.06 9.38 -2.43
CA LEU A 275 25.92 10.64 -1.67
C LEU A 275 26.90 11.70 -2.18
N VAL A 276 28.16 11.32 -2.48
CA VAL A 276 29.16 12.24 -3.04
C VAL A 276 28.75 12.73 -4.43
N LEU A 277 28.35 11.80 -5.30
CA LEU A 277 27.97 12.13 -6.67
C LEU A 277 26.71 13.02 -6.70
N ALA A 278 25.76 12.80 -5.79
CA ALA A 278 24.59 13.66 -5.62
C ALA A 278 24.92 15.05 -5.03
N SER A 279 26.14 15.18 -4.47
CA SER A 279 26.69 16.40 -3.89
C SER A 279 27.63 17.14 -4.83
N ALA A 280 27.87 16.62 -6.03
CA ALA A 280 28.68 17.31 -7.03
C ALA A 280 28.09 18.70 -7.31
N PRO A 281 28.93 19.76 -7.37
CA PRO A 281 28.46 21.15 -7.47
C PRO A 281 27.69 21.39 -8.77
N CYS A 282 28.10 20.73 -9.86
CA CYS A 282 27.34 20.63 -11.10
C CYS A 282 27.88 19.51 -12.00
N TRP A 283 27.13 19.16 -13.03
CA TRP A 283 27.54 18.25 -14.10
C TRP A 283 28.18 18.99 -15.30
N GLN A 284 28.57 20.25 -15.13
CA GLN A 284 29.17 21.05 -16.20
C GLN A 284 30.49 20.45 -16.66
N TRP A 285 30.86 20.70 -17.92
CA TRP A 285 32.05 20.12 -18.55
C TRP A 285 33.32 20.28 -17.70
N ALA A 286 33.49 21.43 -17.02
CA ALA A 286 34.64 21.72 -16.17
C ALA A 286 34.75 20.83 -14.91
N CYS A 287 33.64 20.27 -14.43
CA CYS A 287 33.61 19.40 -13.25
C CYS A 287 33.75 17.91 -13.59
N LEU A 288 33.49 17.51 -14.84
CA LEU A 288 33.52 16.12 -15.27
C LEU A 288 34.88 15.42 -15.08
N PRO A 289 36.05 16.04 -15.37
CA PRO A 289 37.35 15.39 -15.16
C PRO A 289 37.53 14.86 -13.73
N GLU A 290 37.13 15.66 -12.74
CA GLU A 290 37.25 15.28 -11.33
C GLU A 290 36.23 14.20 -10.94
N ILE A 291 34.99 14.31 -11.40
CA ILE A 291 33.96 13.29 -11.16
C ILE A 291 34.40 11.94 -11.75
N TYR A 292 34.94 11.94 -12.96
CA TYR A 292 35.41 10.71 -13.60
C TYR A 292 36.67 10.14 -12.94
N ALA A 293 37.54 10.99 -12.38
CA ALA A 293 38.68 10.53 -11.58
C ALA A 293 38.20 9.81 -10.32
N LEU A 294 37.18 10.37 -9.63
CA LEU A 294 36.54 9.73 -8.48
C LEU A 294 35.91 8.38 -8.85
N LEU A 295 35.16 8.32 -9.95
CA LEU A 295 34.52 7.07 -10.42
C LEU A 295 35.54 5.96 -10.73
N ARG A 296 36.71 6.32 -11.30
CA ARG A 296 37.77 5.35 -11.60
C ARG A 296 38.49 4.82 -10.37
N GLN A 297 38.62 5.64 -9.32
CA GLN A 297 39.35 5.29 -8.10
C GLN A 297 38.49 4.61 -7.04
N TRP A 298 37.17 4.83 -7.06
CA TRP A 298 36.28 4.21 -6.09
C TRP A 298 36.21 2.69 -6.29
N ALA A 299 36.15 1.95 -5.19
CA ALA A 299 35.90 0.51 -5.27
C ALA A 299 34.55 0.24 -5.94
N CYS A 300 34.50 -0.83 -6.75
CA CYS A 300 33.25 -1.29 -7.38
C CYS A 300 32.15 -1.39 -6.33
N LEU A 301 31.01 -0.76 -6.60
CA LEU A 301 29.84 -0.92 -5.74
C LEU A 301 29.34 -2.36 -5.79
N VAL A 302 28.73 -2.80 -4.69
CA VAL A 302 27.87 -3.98 -4.74
C VAL A 302 26.76 -3.68 -5.73
N HIS A 303 26.41 -4.66 -6.57
CA HIS A 303 25.51 -4.45 -7.71
C HIS A 303 24.15 -3.84 -7.33
N LEU A 304 23.67 -4.02 -6.09
CA LEU A 304 22.44 -3.40 -5.59
C LEU A 304 22.58 -1.90 -5.32
N ASP A 305 23.74 -1.45 -4.86
CA ASP A 305 24.02 -0.02 -4.67
C ASP A 305 24.20 0.69 -6.01
N ALA A 306 24.76 -0.01 -7.00
CA ALA A 306 24.90 0.49 -8.36
C ALA A 306 23.53 0.81 -9.01
N LEU A 307 22.45 0.11 -8.64
CA LEU A 307 21.10 0.44 -9.12
C LEU A 307 20.70 1.88 -8.78
N GLY A 308 21.09 2.39 -7.61
CA GLY A 308 20.77 3.75 -7.17
C GLY A 308 21.36 4.83 -8.09
N LEU A 309 22.46 4.52 -8.77
CA LEU A 309 23.12 5.40 -9.75
C LEU A 309 22.36 5.50 -11.08
N LEU A 310 21.31 4.69 -11.29
CA LEU A 310 20.40 4.78 -12.43
C LEU A 310 19.19 5.70 -12.16
N HIS A 311 19.19 6.41 -11.03
CA HIS A 311 18.16 7.40 -10.72
C HIS A 311 18.27 8.66 -11.61
N ALA A 312 17.19 9.43 -11.72
CA ALA A 312 17.12 10.66 -12.51
C ALA A 312 18.14 11.73 -12.08
N SER A 313 18.60 11.69 -10.82
CA SER A 313 19.61 12.60 -10.26
C SER A 313 21.01 12.42 -10.86
N PHE A 314 21.25 11.33 -11.58
CA PHE A 314 22.52 10.98 -12.19
C PHE A 314 22.35 10.88 -13.72
N PRO A 315 22.34 12.02 -14.43
CA PRO A 315 22.10 12.04 -15.88
C PRO A 315 23.32 11.61 -16.70
N ASP A 316 24.54 11.76 -16.18
CA ASP A 316 25.80 11.55 -16.91
C ASP A 316 25.96 10.10 -17.43
N GLN A 317 26.34 10.00 -18.70
CA GLN A 317 26.47 8.70 -19.39
C GLN A 317 27.66 7.85 -18.92
N GLU A 318 28.78 8.46 -18.54
CA GLU A 318 29.96 7.72 -18.08
C GLU A 318 29.68 7.06 -16.73
N LEU A 319 29.04 7.80 -15.82
CA LEU A 319 28.54 7.29 -14.55
C LEU A 319 27.54 6.15 -14.76
N ARG A 320 26.51 6.36 -15.58
CA ARG A 320 25.50 5.32 -15.84
C ARG A 320 26.10 4.07 -16.49
N ARG A 321 27.07 4.24 -17.39
CA ARG A 321 27.81 3.10 -17.96
C ARG A 321 28.59 2.36 -16.89
N THR A 322 29.27 3.07 -15.99
CA THR A 322 30.01 2.48 -14.88
C THR A 322 29.07 1.71 -13.94
N ALA A 323 27.91 2.28 -13.61
CA ALA A 323 26.88 1.59 -12.82
C ALA A 323 26.41 0.29 -13.49
N VAL A 324 26.12 0.32 -14.79
CA VAL A 324 25.74 -0.88 -15.56
C VAL A 324 26.86 -1.91 -15.61
N GLN A 325 28.13 -1.49 -15.72
CA GLN A 325 29.28 -2.39 -15.68
C GLN A 325 29.41 -3.09 -14.32
N TRP A 326 29.24 -2.35 -13.22
CA TRP A 326 29.25 -2.93 -11.86
C TRP A 326 28.08 -3.90 -11.62
N MET A 327 26.96 -3.69 -12.31
CA MET A 327 25.83 -4.61 -12.29
C MET A 327 26.02 -5.87 -13.15
N ASP A 328 27.07 -5.98 -13.98
CA ASP A 328 27.25 -7.14 -14.86
C ASP A 328 27.49 -8.45 -14.09
N SER A 329 27.84 -8.36 -12.80
CA SER A 329 27.97 -9.52 -11.91
C SER A 329 26.63 -10.06 -11.38
N ILE A 330 25.50 -9.37 -11.59
CA ILE A 330 24.18 -9.82 -11.10
C ILE A 330 23.80 -11.12 -11.81
N SER A 331 23.45 -12.16 -11.05
CA SER A 331 22.95 -13.41 -11.61
C SER A 331 21.60 -13.23 -12.31
N ASP A 332 21.28 -14.03 -13.33
CA ASP A 332 20.01 -13.90 -14.07
C ASP A 332 18.78 -14.06 -13.15
N THR A 333 18.87 -14.96 -12.17
CA THR A 333 17.80 -15.19 -11.19
C THR A 333 17.58 -14.00 -10.27
N GLU A 334 18.64 -13.29 -9.90
CA GLU A 334 18.56 -12.09 -9.07
C GLU A 334 18.13 -10.87 -9.89
N LEU A 335 18.57 -10.76 -11.15
CA LEU A 335 18.20 -9.68 -12.06
C LEU A 335 16.68 -9.60 -12.27
N LEU A 336 15.99 -10.74 -12.28
CA LEU A 336 14.52 -10.80 -12.35
C LEU A 336 13.84 -10.03 -11.22
N ASP A 337 14.46 -9.93 -10.05
CA ASP A 337 13.91 -9.18 -8.93
C ASP A 337 14.03 -7.69 -9.10
N TYR A 338 14.90 -7.18 -9.98
CA TYR A 338 15.14 -5.74 -10.16
C TYR A 338 14.72 -5.23 -11.54
N LEU A 339 14.26 -6.14 -12.41
CA LEU A 339 13.83 -5.83 -13.76
C LEU A 339 12.75 -4.72 -13.85
N PRO A 340 11.74 -4.65 -12.95
CA PRO A 340 10.78 -3.54 -12.96
C PRO A 340 11.45 -2.16 -12.82
N GLN A 341 12.39 -2.03 -11.88
CA GLN A 341 13.14 -0.80 -11.62
C GLN A 341 14.04 -0.45 -12.81
N LEU A 342 14.68 -1.44 -13.43
CA LEU A 342 15.49 -1.21 -14.63
C LEU A 342 14.65 -0.74 -15.82
N VAL A 343 13.43 -1.25 -15.97
CA VAL A 343 12.50 -0.78 -17.01
C VAL A 343 12.03 0.65 -16.76
N GLN A 344 11.88 1.07 -15.49
CA GLN A 344 11.60 2.47 -15.17
C GLN A 344 12.83 3.36 -15.35
N ALA A 345 14.04 2.88 -15.02
CA ALA A 345 15.28 3.61 -15.21
C ALA A 345 15.57 3.97 -16.68
N LEU A 346 15.00 3.23 -17.64
CA LEU A 346 15.05 3.55 -19.07
C LEU A 346 14.40 4.90 -19.41
N LYS A 347 13.48 5.43 -18.58
CA LYS A 347 12.91 6.78 -18.75
C LYS A 347 13.97 7.87 -18.61
N TYR A 348 14.99 7.61 -17.81
CA TYR A 348 16.06 8.57 -17.49
C TYR A 348 17.28 8.46 -18.40
N GLU A 349 17.29 7.51 -19.34
CA GLU A 349 18.34 7.44 -20.37
C GLU A 349 18.16 8.58 -21.38
N CYS A 350 19.20 9.35 -21.67
CA CYS A 350 19.06 10.47 -22.62
C CYS A 350 18.85 10.02 -24.06
N TYR A 351 19.30 8.81 -24.41
CA TYR A 351 19.26 8.28 -25.78
C TYR A 351 18.64 6.89 -25.82
N LEU A 352 18.12 6.49 -26.98
CA LEU A 352 17.57 5.16 -27.20
C LEU A 352 18.64 4.06 -27.13
N ASP A 353 19.85 4.36 -27.62
CA ASP A 353 21.00 3.48 -27.47
C ASP A 353 21.79 3.90 -26.21
N SER A 354 21.78 3.03 -25.20
CA SER A 354 22.47 3.24 -23.95
C SER A 354 23.05 1.95 -23.39
N SER A 355 23.98 2.08 -22.44
CA SER A 355 24.57 0.94 -21.72
C SER A 355 23.50 0.06 -21.07
N LEU A 356 22.47 0.68 -20.46
CA LEU A 356 21.38 -0.04 -19.81
C LEU A 356 20.51 -0.81 -20.83
N VAL A 357 20.18 -0.20 -21.96
CA VAL A 357 19.41 -0.86 -23.03
C VAL A 357 20.18 -2.07 -23.57
N ARG A 358 21.47 -1.89 -23.89
CA ARG A 358 22.34 -2.97 -24.38
C ARG A 358 22.47 -4.09 -23.35
N PHE A 359 22.62 -3.74 -22.07
CA PHE A 359 22.64 -4.69 -20.96
C PHE A 359 21.36 -5.53 -20.93
N LEU A 360 20.19 -4.90 -20.88
CA LEU A 360 18.90 -5.60 -20.81
C LEU A 360 18.66 -6.51 -22.01
N LEU A 361 18.96 -6.05 -23.23
CA LEU A 361 18.83 -6.86 -24.45
C LEU A 361 19.80 -8.04 -24.45
N ARG A 362 21.06 -7.83 -24.06
CA ARG A 362 22.06 -8.91 -23.92
C ARG A 362 21.60 -9.98 -22.94
N ARG A 363 21.10 -9.58 -21.75
CA ARG A 363 20.59 -10.53 -20.73
C ARG A 363 19.33 -11.25 -21.23
N ALA A 364 18.42 -10.55 -21.92
CA ALA A 364 17.22 -11.16 -22.50
C ALA A 364 17.53 -12.20 -23.60
N ILE A 365 18.59 -12.01 -24.40
CA ILE A 365 19.04 -13.01 -25.38
C ILE A 365 19.56 -14.28 -24.69
N GLY A 366 20.19 -14.13 -23.52
CA GLY A 366 20.76 -15.25 -22.76
C GLY A 366 19.76 -16.05 -21.91
N ASP A 367 18.65 -15.43 -21.47
CA ASP A 367 17.67 -16.07 -20.58
C ASP A 367 16.22 -15.77 -21.00
N ILE A 368 15.47 -16.82 -21.33
CA ILE A 368 14.06 -16.73 -21.75
C ILE A 368 13.14 -16.11 -20.70
N ARG A 369 13.46 -16.27 -19.40
CA ARG A 369 12.68 -15.68 -18.30
C ARG A 369 12.84 -14.17 -18.32
N ILE A 370 14.06 -13.68 -18.52
CA ILE A 370 14.34 -12.24 -18.64
C ILE A 370 13.63 -11.68 -19.87
N ALA A 371 13.75 -12.33 -21.03
CA ALA A 371 13.04 -11.91 -22.24
C ALA A 371 11.52 -11.85 -22.04
N HIS A 372 10.94 -12.88 -21.41
CA HIS A 372 9.51 -12.96 -21.13
C HIS A 372 9.03 -11.83 -20.23
N TYR A 373 9.70 -11.61 -19.09
CA TYR A 373 9.29 -10.58 -18.15
C TYR A 373 9.57 -9.16 -18.69
N LEU A 374 10.68 -8.97 -19.41
CA LEU A 374 11.00 -7.69 -20.07
C LEU A 374 9.95 -7.33 -21.12
N PHE A 375 9.51 -8.29 -21.94
CA PHE A 375 8.46 -8.07 -22.94
C PHE A 375 7.20 -7.48 -22.30
N TRP A 376 6.71 -8.11 -21.23
CA TRP A 376 5.48 -7.67 -20.59
C TRP A 376 5.63 -6.36 -19.83
N LEU A 377 6.77 -6.14 -19.16
CA LEU A 377 7.05 -4.86 -18.49
C LEU A 377 7.11 -3.70 -19.50
N LEU A 378 7.76 -3.88 -20.65
CA LEU A 378 7.76 -2.89 -21.73
C LEU A 378 6.35 -2.67 -22.29
N LYS A 379 5.60 -3.76 -22.52
CA LYS A 379 4.23 -3.72 -23.06
C LYS A 379 3.28 -2.96 -22.13
N ASP A 380 3.41 -3.13 -20.82
CA ASP A 380 2.59 -2.44 -19.82
C ASP A 380 2.78 -0.92 -19.85
N ASN A 381 3.98 -0.45 -20.19
CA ASN A 381 4.33 0.97 -20.25
C ASN A 381 4.06 1.62 -21.64
N LEU A 382 3.46 0.91 -22.60
CA LEU A 382 3.15 1.48 -23.93
C LEU A 382 2.09 2.59 -23.90
N GLN A 383 1.33 2.73 -22.81
CA GLN A 383 0.32 3.78 -22.61
C GLN A 383 0.87 4.97 -21.80
N ASP A 384 2.17 5.00 -21.52
CA ASP A 384 2.83 6.14 -20.87
C ASP A 384 2.78 7.37 -21.80
N SER A 385 2.23 8.49 -21.30
CA SER A 385 1.99 9.69 -22.12
C SER A 385 3.26 10.33 -22.66
N GLN A 386 4.40 10.16 -21.98
CA GLN A 386 5.66 10.82 -22.32
C GLN A 386 6.64 9.85 -22.98
N PHE A 387 6.68 8.60 -22.52
CA PHE A 387 7.71 7.63 -22.90
C PHE A 387 7.22 6.49 -23.81
N SER A 388 5.95 6.48 -24.25
CA SER A 388 5.39 5.42 -25.10
C SER A 388 6.26 5.12 -26.32
N ALA A 389 6.70 6.15 -27.06
CA ALA A 389 7.54 5.98 -28.25
C ALA A 389 8.83 5.21 -27.93
N ARG A 390 9.52 5.54 -26.83
CA ARG A 390 10.72 4.84 -26.39
C ARG A 390 10.45 3.37 -26.13
N TYR A 391 9.40 3.07 -25.36
CA TYR A 391 9.02 1.69 -25.07
C TYR A 391 8.64 0.89 -26.32
N GLN A 392 8.02 1.52 -27.32
CA GLN A 392 7.76 0.89 -28.62
C GLN A 392 9.05 0.48 -29.35
N HIS A 393 10.04 1.38 -29.44
CA HIS A 393 11.33 1.07 -30.08
C HIS A 393 12.07 -0.06 -29.35
N LEU A 394 12.09 -0.03 -28.02
CA LEU A 394 12.74 -1.07 -27.21
C LEU A 394 12.04 -2.42 -27.32
N LEU A 395 10.70 -2.43 -27.35
CA LEU A 395 9.93 -3.64 -27.56
C LEU A 395 10.19 -4.23 -28.95
N ALA A 396 10.29 -3.40 -29.98
CA ALA A 396 10.65 -3.83 -31.33
C ALA A 396 12.06 -4.45 -31.36
N ALA A 397 13.05 -3.80 -30.71
CA ALA A 397 14.40 -4.34 -30.60
C ALA A 397 14.42 -5.72 -29.90
N LEU A 398 13.70 -5.86 -28.78
CA LEU A 398 13.58 -7.14 -28.09
C LEU A 398 12.99 -8.22 -29.00
N LEU A 399 11.89 -7.92 -29.70
CA LEU A 399 11.23 -8.87 -30.61
C LEU A 399 12.15 -9.29 -31.77
N CYS A 400 13.02 -8.40 -32.26
CA CYS A 400 14.04 -8.74 -33.25
C CYS A 400 15.07 -9.75 -32.69
N CYS A 401 15.39 -9.69 -31.40
CA CYS A 401 16.43 -10.49 -30.76
C CYS A 401 15.98 -11.89 -30.28
N VAL A 402 14.73 -12.06 -29.85
CA VAL A 402 14.27 -13.28 -29.14
C VAL A 402 13.96 -14.50 -30.01
N GLY A 403 14.04 -14.36 -31.34
CA GLY A 403 13.75 -15.44 -32.29
C GLY A 403 12.25 -15.72 -32.52
N ARG A 404 11.94 -16.51 -33.54
CA ARG A 404 10.56 -16.75 -34.01
C ARG A 404 9.68 -17.44 -32.97
N ALA A 405 10.18 -18.51 -32.34
CA ALA A 405 9.37 -19.32 -31.41
C ALA A 405 8.85 -18.51 -30.22
N LEU A 406 9.68 -17.63 -29.64
CA LEU A 406 9.25 -16.78 -28.53
C LEU A 406 8.33 -15.64 -28.98
N ARG A 407 8.52 -15.08 -30.18
CA ARG A 407 7.57 -14.12 -30.77
C ARG A 407 6.18 -14.74 -30.95
N ASP A 408 6.11 -15.92 -31.56
CA ASP A 408 4.85 -16.62 -31.77
C ASP A 408 4.17 -16.96 -30.43
N GLU A 409 4.96 -17.24 -29.39
CA GLU A 409 4.47 -17.42 -28.03
C GLU A 409 3.90 -16.11 -27.43
N PHE A 410 4.58 -14.97 -27.60
CA PHE A 410 4.05 -13.67 -27.18
C PHE A 410 2.74 -13.31 -27.87
N ASP A 411 2.59 -13.63 -29.16
CA ASP A 411 1.35 -13.43 -29.89
C ASP A 411 0.20 -14.27 -29.31
N ARG A 412 0.46 -15.57 -29.04
CA ARG A 412 -0.50 -16.45 -28.36
C ARG A 412 -0.90 -15.90 -26.99
N GLN A 413 0.05 -15.45 -26.18
CA GLN A 413 -0.23 -14.88 -24.87
C GLN A 413 -1.03 -13.58 -24.94
N CYS A 414 -0.69 -12.68 -25.87
CA CYS A 414 -1.42 -11.43 -26.10
C CYS A 414 -2.88 -11.70 -26.51
N TRP A 415 -3.10 -12.73 -27.33
CA TRP A 415 -4.44 -13.14 -27.72
C TRP A 415 -5.22 -13.71 -26.53
N LEU A 416 -4.60 -14.57 -25.71
CA LEU A 416 -5.20 -15.11 -24.48
C LEU A 416 -5.64 -13.98 -23.53
N VAL A 417 -4.74 -13.03 -23.23
CA VAL A 417 -5.05 -11.85 -22.38
C VAL A 417 -6.19 -11.02 -22.96
N SER A 418 -6.26 -10.87 -24.29
CA SER A 418 -7.33 -10.12 -24.93
C SER A 418 -8.69 -10.81 -24.79
N ILE A 419 -8.75 -12.14 -24.91
CA ILE A 419 -9.97 -12.91 -24.66
C ILE A 419 -10.37 -12.80 -23.19
N LEU A 420 -9.42 -12.98 -22.28
CA LEU A 420 -9.66 -12.86 -20.84
C LEU A 420 -10.22 -11.50 -20.45
N THR A 421 -9.69 -10.42 -21.03
CA THR A 421 -10.19 -9.06 -20.83
C THR A 421 -11.66 -8.95 -21.28
N LYS A 422 -11.99 -9.46 -22.47
CA LYS A 422 -13.37 -9.45 -23.00
C LYS A 422 -14.32 -10.26 -22.12
N VAL A 423 -13.90 -11.44 -21.67
CA VAL A 423 -14.71 -12.29 -20.79
C VAL A 423 -14.92 -11.62 -19.42
N ALA A 424 -13.88 -11.03 -18.84
CA ALA A 424 -13.98 -10.33 -17.56
C ALA A 424 -14.95 -9.14 -17.65
N GLN A 425 -14.93 -8.39 -18.76
CA GLN A 425 -15.89 -7.31 -18.99
C GLN A 425 -17.32 -7.83 -19.13
N LYS A 426 -17.55 -8.86 -19.94
CA LYS A 426 -18.87 -9.50 -20.08
C LYS A 426 -19.41 -10.03 -18.75
N VAL A 427 -18.57 -10.65 -17.93
CA VAL A 427 -18.97 -11.17 -16.61
C VAL A 427 -19.34 -10.05 -15.65
N ARG A 428 -18.61 -8.93 -15.69
CA ARG A 428 -18.90 -7.74 -14.88
C ARG A 428 -20.25 -7.11 -15.26
N ASP A 429 -20.51 -7.00 -16.55
CA ASP A 429 -21.71 -6.34 -17.09
C ASP A 429 -22.96 -7.25 -17.06
N ALA A 430 -22.78 -8.57 -16.98
CA ALA A 430 -23.87 -9.54 -16.95
C ALA A 430 -24.51 -9.70 -15.57
N SER A 431 -25.82 -10.00 -15.59
CA SER A 431 -26.54 -10.45 -14.38
C SER A 431 -25.92 -11.75 -13.83
N PRO A 432 -26.00 -12.01 -12.51
CA PRO A 432 -25.37 -13.17 -11.88
C PRO A 432 -25.69 -14.53 -12.54
N SER A 433 -26.92 -14.70 -13.05
CA SER A 433 -27.38 -15.93 -13.73
C SER A 433 -26.84 -16.12 -15.15
N SER A 434 -26.30 -15.07 -15.77
CA SER A 434 -25.88 -15.08 -17.19
C SER A 434 -24.35 -15.17 -17.39
N ARG A 435 -23.57 -15.19 -16.31
CA ARG A 435 -22.10 -15.17 -16.33
C ARG A 435 -21.52 -16.49 -16.82
N GLN A 436 -20.71 -16.48 -17.89
CA GLN A 436 -20.08 -17.69 -18.46
C GLN A 436 -18.66 -17.39 -18.99
N VAL A 437 -17.81 -18.43 -19.02
CA VAL A 437 -16.38 -18.36 -19.43
C VAL A 437 -16.12 -19.16 -20.73
N LYS A 438 -17.16 -19.47 -21.52
CA LYS A 438 -17.08 -20.43 -22.65
C LYS A 438 -16.17 -19.99 -23.80
N GLU A 439 -15.98 -18.69 -24.01
CA GLU A 439 -15.16 -18.13 -25.09
C GLU A 439 -13.69 -18.62 -25.06
N MET A 440 -13.20 -19.05 -23.88
CA MET A 440 -11.85 -19.57 -23.74
C MET A 440 -11.66 -20.97 -24.38
N LYS A 441 -12.72 -21.76 -24.60
CA LYS A 441 -12.60 -23.06 -25.29
C LYS A 441 -12.15 -22.88 -26.74
N GLN A 442 -12.71 -21.89 -27.43
CA GLN A 442 -12.39 -21.62 -28.83
C GLN A 442 -10.91 -21.27 -29.01
N TYR A 443 -10.32 -20.53 -28.06
CA TYR A 443 -8.89 -20.23 -28.08
C TYR A 443 -8.04 -21.49 -28.10
N PHE A 444 -8.31 -22.45 -27.22
CA PHE A 444 -7.55 -23.70 -27.14
C PHE A 444 -7.88 -24.70 -28.25
N SER A 445 -9.02 -24.56 -28.91
CA SER A 445 -9.30 -25.31 -30.14
C SER A 445 -8.43 -24.85 -31.32
N ILE A 446 -8.04 -23.58 -31.34
CA ILE A 446 -7.17 -23.02 -32.40
C ILE A 446 -5.69 -23.13 -31.99
N ASN A 447 -5.36 -22.82 -30.74
CA ASN A 447 -4.02 -22.92 -30.18
C ASN A 447 -3.95 -24.15 -29.26
N SER A 448 -3.18 -25.17 -29.66
CA SER A 448 -3.03 -26.40 -28.88
C SER A 448 -2.41 -26.20 -27.49
N CYS A 449 -1.64 -25.13 -27.29
CA CYS A 449 -1.05 -24.78 -26.00
C CYS A 449 -0.66 -23.30 -25.90
N CYS A 450 -0.50 -22.79 -24.68
CA CYS A 450 0.00 -21.44 -24.40
C CYS A 450 0.75 -21.41 -23.06
N ARG A 451 1.84 -20.67 -22.96
CA ARG A 451 2.45 -20.33 -21.67
C ARG A 451 1.68 -19.21 -21.00
N LEU A 452 1.62 -19.19 -19.69
CA LEU A 452 0.95 -18.11 -18.98
C LEU A 452 1.88 -16.90 -18.81
N PRO A 453 1.39 -15.65 -19.02
CA PRO A 453 2.15 -14.43 -18.73
C PRO A 453 2.74 -14.38 -17.31
N LEU A 454 2.04 -14.99 -16.35
CA LEU A 454 2.43 -15.07 -14.94
C LEU A 454 3.81 -15.72 -14.73
N ASN A 455 4.12 -16.79 -15.47
CA ASN A 455 5.36 -17.53 -15.37
C ASN A 455 5.59 -18.35 -16.66
N PRO A 456 6.71 -18.14 -17.39
CA PRO A 456 6.98 -18.84 -18.65
C PRO A 456 7.17 -20.36 -18.50
N ALA A 457 7.32 -20.88 -17.28
CA ALA A 457 7.35 -22.31 -17.00
C ALA A 457 5.95 -22.95 -16.99
N LEU A 458 4.87 -22.17 -16.85
CA LEU A 458 3.50 -22.67 -16.78
C LEU A 458 2.92 -22.80 -18.19
N LEU A 459 2.91 -24.02 -18.71
CA LEU A 459 2.39 -24.36 -20.03
C LEU A 459 1.03 -25.06 -19.92
N VAL A 460 0.01 -24.49 -20.58
CA VAL A 460 -1.37 -24.96 -20.50
C VAL A 460 -1.90 -25.40 -21.86
N THR A 461 -2.75 -26.42 -21.88
CA THR A 461 -3.35 -27.00 -23.10
C THR A 461 -4.84 -26.71 -23.24
N GLY A 462 -5.49 -26.28 -22.16
CA GLY A 462 -6.93 -26.11 -22.12
C GLY A 462 -7.42 -25.41 -20.87
N ILE A 463 -8.74 -25.28 -20.76
CA ILE A 463 -9.42 -24.70 -19.59
C ILE A 463 -10.48 -25.66 -19.06
N ASN A 464 -10.46 -25.91 -17.75
CA ASN A 464 -11.49 -26.65 -17.06
C ASN A 464 -12.64 -25.71 -16.64
N ILE A 465 -13.63 -25.55 -17.51
CA ILE A 465 -14.77 -24.64 -17.28
C ILE A 465 -15.52 -24.95 -16.00
N GLN A 466 -15.67 -26.24 -15.62
CA GLN A 466 -16.45 -26.63 -14.45
C GLN A 466 -15.81 -26.13 -13.14
N SER A 467 -14.49 -25.97 -13.13
CA SER A 467 -13.73 -25.45 -11.99
C SER A 467 -13.52 -23.93 -12.06
N CYS A 468 -13.96 -23.26 -13.12
CA CYS A 468 -13.90 -21.81 -13.25
C CYS A 468 -15.10 -21.15 -12.56
N SER A 469 -14.86 -20.01 -11.92
CA SER A 469 -15.91 -19.19 -11.32
C SER A 469 -15.49 -17.71 -11.31
N PHE A 470 -16.16 -16.89 -10.53
CA PHE A 470 -15.83 -15.48 -10.32
C PHE A 470 -15.96 -15.14 -8.84
N PHE A 471 -15.19 -14.16 -8.37
CA PHE A 471 -15.32 -13.67 -7.00
C PHE A 471 -16.42 -12.60 -6.91
N ASN A 472 -17.15 -12.59 -5.80
CA ASN A 472 -18.16 -11.58 -5.50
C ASN A 472 -17.47 -10.36 -4.88
N SER A 473 -16.87 -9.52 -5.71
CA SER A 473 -16.27 -8.24 -5.34
C SER A 473 -16.61 -7.16 -6.37
N ASN A 474 -16.26 -5.90 -6.09
CA ASN A 474 -16.57 -4.77 -6.99
C ASN A 474 -16.02 -4.96 -8.41
N ALA A 475 -14.82 -5.54 -8.56
CA ALA A 475 -14.19 -5.78 -9.86
C ALA A 475 -14.58 -7.13 -10.51
N VAL A 476 -15.30 -7.99 -9.79
CA VAL A 476 -15.74 -9.35 -10.21
C VAL A 476 -14.62 -10.13 -10.92
N PRO A 477 -13.45 -10.35 -10.29
CA PRO A 477 -12.32 -11.01 -10.94
C PRO A 477 -12.63 -12.48 -11.25
N LEU A 478 -12.04 -12.99 -12.33
CA LEU A 478 -12.26 -14.35 -12.81
C LEU A 478 -11.37 -15.33 -12.02
N LYS A 479 -11.94 -16.45 -11.58
CA LYS A 479 -11.22 -17.61 -11.08
C LYS A 479 -11.12 -18.64 -12.20
N LEU A 480 -9.90 -18.90 -12.67
CA LEU A 480 -9.60 -19.74 -13.83
C LEU A 480 -8.85 -20.99 -13.39
N SER A 481 -9.19 -22.13 -14.01
CA SER A 481 -8.50 -23.40 -13.81
C SER A 481 -8.04 -23.93 -15.17
N PHE A 482 -6.75 -23.83 -15.44
CA PHE A 482 -6.14 -24.27 -16.69
C PHE A 482 -5.64 -25.72 -16.57
N GLN A 483 -5.79 -26.47 -17.66
CA GLN A 483 -5.23 -27.81 -17.76
C GLN A 483 -3.73 -27.73 -17.96
N ASN A 484 -2.97 -28.36 -17.08
CA ASN A 484 -1.53 -28.43 -17.15
C ASN A 484 -1.11 -29.34 -18.33
N LEU A 485 -0.07 -28.94 -19.07
CA LEU A 485 0.50 -29.83 -20.08
C LEU A 485 1.14 -31.06 -19.43
N ASP A 486 1.75 -30.90 -18.26
CA ASP A 486 2.32 -32.02 -17.52
C ASP A 486 1.19 -32.96 -17.07
N PRO A 487 1.15 -34.21 -17.59
CA PRO A 487 0.07 -35.14 -17.27
C PRO A 487 0.08 -35.59 -15.80
N LEU A 488 1.20 -35.41 -15.08
CA LEU A 488 1.30 -35.67 -13.64
C LEU A 488 0.99 -34.44 -12.79
N GLY A 489 0.91 -33.26 -13.42
CA GLY A 489 0.68 -31.99 -12.74
C GLY A 489 -0.81 -31.71 -12.51
N GLU A 490 -1.12 -31.07 -11.38
CA GLU A 490 -2.46 -30.56 -11.11
C GLU A 490 -2.82 -29.38 -12.04
N ASN A 491 -4.13 -29.09 -12.14
CA ASN A 491 -4.61 -27.91 -12.86
C ASN A 491 -4.01 -26.63 -12.29
N ILE A 492 -3.63 -25.71 -13.18
CA ILE A 492 -3.02 -24.43 -12.83
C ILE A 492 -4.14 -23.41 -12.56
N ASN A 493 -4.30 -23.02 -11.29
CA ASN A 493 -5.35 -22.10 -10.86
C ASN A 493 -4.83 -20.65 -10.80
N VAL A 494 -5.52 -19.74 -11.49
CA VAL A 494 -5.13 -18.34 -11.63
C VAL A 494 -6.34 -17.43 -11.45
N ILE A 495 -6.15 -16.30 -10.78
CA ILE A 495 -7.11 -15.22 -10.70
C ILE A 495 -6.75 -14.20 -11.80
N PHE A 496 -7.70 -13.89 -12.68
CA PHE A 496 -7.53 -12.81 -13.65
C PHE A 496 -8.34 -11.59 -13.20
N LYS A 497 -7.64 -10.49 -12.90
CA LYS A 497 -8.25 -9.21 -12.51
C LYS A 497 -8.27 -8.26 -13.70
N SER A 498 -9.36 -7.51 -13.84
CA SER A 498 -9.52 -6.44 -14.82
C SER A 498 -10.26 -5.28 -14.16
N GLY A 499 -9.74 -4.07 -14.27
CA GLY A 499 -10.19 -2.88 -13.56
C GLY A 499 -9.27 -2.46 -12.40
N ASP A 500 -8.36 -3.32 -11.96
CA ASP A 500 -7.42 -3.05 -10.85
C ASP A 500 -5.98 -2.91 -11.37
N ASP A 501 -5.22 -1.97 -10.81
CA ASP A 501 -3.82 -1.75 -11.17
C ASP A 501 -2.87 -2.70 -10.41
N LEU A 502 -2.59 -3.85 -11.01
CA LEU A 502 -1.73 -4.87 -10.39
C LEU A 502 -0.24 -4.47 -10.29
N ARG A 503 0.18 -3.31 -10.80
CA ARG A 503 1.56 -2.82 -10.61
C ARG A 503 1.86 -2.59 -9.12
N GLN A 504 0.85 -2.19 -8.34
CA GLN A 504 0.93 -2.02 -6.89
C GLN A 504 1.21 -3.36 -6.18
N ASP A 505 0.41 -4.39 -6.48
CA ASP A 505 0.62 -5.75 -5.95
C ASP A 505 1.97 -6.33 -6.35
N MET A 506 2.37 -6.15 -7.62
CA MET A 506 3.68 -6.59 -8.11
C MET A 506 4.82 -5.96 -7.32
N LEU A 507 4.79 -4.64 -7.12
CA LEU A 507 5.83 -3.91 -6.41
C LEU A 507 5.89 -4.34 -4.93
N THR A 508 4.73 -4.49 -4.28
CA THR A 508 4.68 -4.93 -2.88
C THR A 508 5.19 -6.35 -2.71
N LEU A 509 4.76 -7.29 -3.56
CA LEU A 509 5.25 -8.68 -3.53
C LEU A 509 6.74 -8.78 -3.87
N GLN A 510 7.25 -7.90 -4.74
CA GLN A 510 8.68 -7.79 -5.00
C GLN A 510 9.43 -7.36 -3.74
N MET A 511 8.98 -6.31 -3.04
CA MET A 511 9.60 -5.86 -1.79
C MET A 511 9.58 -6.95 -0.72
N ILE A 512 8.45 -7.64 -0.54
CA ILE A 512 8.33 -8.78 0.40
C ILE A 512 9.29 -9.91 0.03
N ARG A 513 9.47 -10.20 -1.27
CA ARG A 513 10.43 -11.22 -1.74
C ARG A 513 11.87 -10.84 -1.42
N ILE A 514 12.22 -9.57 -1.55
CA ILE A 514 13.55 -9.08 -1.18
C ILE A 514 13.75 -9.16 0.34
N MET A 515 12.75 -8.76 1.14
CA MET A 515 12.79 -8.93 2.60
C MET A 515 13.02 -10.39 2.99
N ASN A 516 12.28 -11.32 2.37
CA ASN A 516 12.43 -12.74 2.63
C ASN A 516 13.81 -13.29 2.24
N LYS A 517 14.40 -12.81 1.14
CA LYS A 517 15.78 -13.16 0.77
C LYS A 517 16.80 -12.69 1.81
N ILE A 518 16.65 -11.46 2.31
CA ILE A 518 17.52 -10.91 3.37
C ILE A 518 17.41 -11.77 4.63
N TRP A 519 16.18 -12.09 5.07
CA TRP A 519 15.99 -12.93 6.26
C TRP A 519 16.62 -14.32 6.09
N ILE A 520 16.41 -14.98 4.96
CA ILE A 520 17.00 -16.31 4.68
C ILE A 520 18.54 -16.25 4.65
N GLN A 521 19.11 -15.20 4.07
CA GLN A 521 20.57 -15.02 4.01
C GLN A 521 21.20 -14.90 5.41
N GLU A 522 20.46 -14.31 6.35
CA GLU A 522 20.87 -14.18 7.76
C GLU A 522 20.46 -15.39 8.62
N GLY A 523 19.94 -16.46 8.00
CA GLY A 523 19.55 -17.70 8.69
C GLY A 523 18.16 -17.68 9.32
N LEU A 524 17.34 -16.67 9.03
CA LEU A 524 16.00 -16.49 9.56
C LEU A 524 14.92 -16.85 8.51
N ASP A 525 14.38 -18.07 8.57
CA ASP A 525 13.27 -18.48 7.69
C ASP A 525 11.91 -18.08 8.29
N MET A 526 11.38 -16.94 7.84
CA MET A 526 10.08 -16.42 8.27
C MET A 526 8.88 -17.17 7.68
N ARG A 527 9.07 -18.27 6.93
CA ARG A 527 7.98 -19.08 6.35
C ARG A 527 7.00 -18.25 5.50
N MET A 528 7.50 -17.26 4.77
CA MET A 528 6.66 -16.35 3.98
C MET A 528 6.02 -17.09 2.79
N VAL A 529 4.70 -16.92 2.60
CA VAL A 529 4.03 -17.34 1.36
C VAL A 529 4.05 -16.19 0.37
N ILE A 530 4.84 -16.33 -0.70
CA ILE A 530 5.02 -15.30 -1.73
C ILE A 530 4.49 -15.86 -3.05
N PHE A 531 3.33 -15.38 -3.48
CA PHE A 531 2.67 -15.81 -4.71
C PHE A 531 3.03 -14.91 -5.89
N LYS A 532 2.91 -15.45 -7.11
CA LYS A 532 3.13 -14.67 -8.34
C LYS A 532 1.96 -13.73 -8.58
N CYS A 533 2.27 -12.47 -8.86
CA CYS A 533 1.35 -11.48 -9.40
C CYS A 533 2.03 -10.80 -10.58
N PHE A 534 1.29 -10.56 -11.65
CA PHE A 534 1.87 -10.00 -12.86
C PHE A 534 0.86 -9.19 -13.68
N SER A 535 1.21 -7.92 -13.95
CA SER A 535 0.47 -7.00 -14.80
C SER A 535 0.62 -7.42 -16.26
N THR A 536 -0.48 -7.40 -17.01
CA THR A 536 -0.51 -7.74 -18.45
C THR A 536 -0.97 -6.55 -19.30
N GLY A 537 -0.95 -5.36 -18.72
CA GLY A 537 -1.44 -4.11 -19.30
C GLY A 537 -2.17 -3.27 -18.26
N ARG A 538 -2.38 -2.00 -18.59
CA ARG A 538 -3.07 -1.01 -17.74
C ARG A 538 -4.38 -1.57 -17.15
N GLY A 539 -4.43 -1.63 -15.82
CA GLY A 539 -5.61 -2.06 -15.07
C GLY A 539 -5.99 -3.54 -15.26
N ARG A 540 -5.05 -4.43 -15.60
CA ARG A 540 -5.34 -5.87 -15.73
C ARG A 540 -4.13 -6.76 -15.49
N GLY A 541 -4.40 -7.99 -15.04
CA GLY A 541 -3.38 -9.04 -15.01
C GLY A 541 -3.77 -10.27 -14.22
N MET A 542 -2.76 -11.04 -13.85
CA MET A 542 -2.90 -12.39 -13.31
C MET A 542 -2.29 -12.49 -11.92
N VAL A 543 -2.96 -13.25 -11.05
CA VAL A 543 -2.51 -13.58 -9.70
C VAL A 543 -2.58 -15.09 -9.51
N GLU A 544 -1.52 -15.68 -8.99
CA GLU A 544 -1.48 -17.08 -8.62
C GLU A 544 -2.48 -17.38 -7.50
N MET A 545 -3.23 -18.48 -7.63
CA MET A 545 -4.13 -18.92 -6.59
C MET A 545 -3.44 -19.93 -5.66
N ILE A 546 -3.28 -19.56 -4.39
CA ILE A 546 -2.67 -20.44 -3.39
C ILE A 546 -3.65 -21.56 -2.98
N PRO A 547 -3.28 -22.85 -3.13
CA PRO A 547 -4.13 -23.96 -2.73
C PRO A 547 -4.18 -24.14 -1.21
N HIS A 548 -5.25 -24.77 -0.73
CA HIS A 548 -5.48 -25.10 0.69
C HIS A 548 -5.39 -23.90 1.64
N ALA A 549 -5.84 -22.73 1.18
CA ALA A 549 -5.85 -21.50 1.96
C ALA A 549 -7.28 -20.93 2.03
N ASP A 550 -7.66 -20.46 3.22
CA ASP A 550 -8.94 -19.80 3.46
C ASP A 550 -8.71 -18.41 4.06
N THR A 551 -9.60 -17.46 3.75
CA THR A 551 -9.55 -16.13 4.37
C THR A 551 -9.91 -16.22 5.85
N LEU A 552 -9.35 -15.36 6.69
CA LEU A 552 -9.69 -15.32 8.11
C LEU A 552 -11.19 -15.07 8.30
N ARG A 553 -11.83 -14.27 7.44
CA ARG A 553 -13.28 -14.10 7.45
C ARG A 553 -14.00 -15.44 7.30
N LYS A 554 -13.65 -16.25 6.31
CA LYS A 554 -14.30 -17.54 6.08
C LYS A 554 -14.19 -18.44 7.32
N ILE A 555 -13.01 -18.48 7.94
CA ILE A 555 -12.74 -19.25 9.16
C ILE A 555 -13.56 -18.73 10.36
N GLN A 556 -13.56 -17.41 10.58
CA GLN A 556 -14.26 -16.79 11.70
C GLN A 556 -15.78 -16.93 11.58
N VAL A 557 -16.33 -16.84 10.36
CA VAL A 557 -17.77 -16.96 10.10
C VAL A 557 -18.29 -18.39 10.36
N GLU A 558 -17.45 -19.44 10.32
CA GLU A 558 -17.84 -20.79 10.79
C GLU A 558 -18.34 -20.77 12.24
N HIS A 559 -17.92 -19.77 13.04
CA HIS A 559 -18.32 -19.58 14.43
C HIS A 559 -19.39 -18.47 14.61
N GLY A 560 -20.05 -18.07 13.52
CA GLY A 560 -21.06 -17.01 13.46
C GLY A 560 -20.49 -15.63 13.12
N VAL A 561 -21.37 -14.65 12.87
CA VAL A 561 -20.99 -13.26 12.47
C VAL A 561 -20.10 -12.57 13.50
N THR A 562 -20.20 -12.95 14.78
CA THR A 562 -19.38 -12.46 15.89
C THR A 562 -18.09 -13.26 16.11
N GLY A 563 -17.78 -14.21 15.24
CA GLY A 563 -16.59 -15.06 15.34
C GLY A 563 -15.27 -14.29 15.42
N SER A 564 -15.19 -13.09 14.83
CA SER A 564 -14.03 -12.19 14.95
C SER A 564 -13.76 -11.66 16.36
N PHE A 565 -14.67 -11.87 17.32
CA PHE A 565 -14.49 -11.56 18.73
C PHE A 565 -14.19 -12.80 19.60
N LYS A 566 -14.17 -14.00 19.00
CA LYS A 566 -13.88 -15.26 19.69
C LYS A 566 -12.40 -15.61 19.51
N ASP A 567 -11.71 -15.79 20.62
CA ASP A 567 -10.25 -15.99 20.63
C ASP A 567 -9.81 -17.38 20.13
N ARG A 568 -10.69 -18.38 20.17
CA ARG A 568 -10.35 -19.77 19.80
C ARG A 568 -10.47 -20.12 18.32
N THR A 569 -11.07 -19.26 17.52
CA THR A 569 -11.54 -19.61 16.16
C THR A 569 -10.43 -20.13 15.25
N LEU A 570 -9.26 -19.49 15.26
CA LEU A 570 -8.12 -19.89 14.45
C LEU A 570 -7.46 -21.18 14.96
N ALA A 571 -7.33 -21.31 16.28
CA ALA A 571 -6.77 -22.51 16.91
C ALA A 571 -7.63 -23.76 16.64
N ASP A 572 -8.96 -23.63 16.79
CA ASP A 572 -9.89 -24.72 16.53
C ASP A 572 -9.86 -25.12 15.03
N TRP A 573 -9.70 -24.16 14.11
CA TRP A 573 -9.56 -24.44 12.67
C TRP A 573 -8.23 -25.13 12.33
N LEU A 574 -7.12 -24.71 12.95
CA LEU A 574 -5.81 -25.37 12.79
C LEU A 574 -5.85 -26.80 13.32
N GLN A 575 -6.44 -27.03 14.50
CA GLN A 575 -6.59 -28.36 15.09
C GLN A 575 -7.46 -29.27 14.22
N LYS A 576 -8.52 -28.74 13.62
CA LYS A 576 -9.41 -29.48 12.70
C LYS A 576 -8.67 -30.02 11.48
N HIS A 577 -7.66 -29.30 10.96
CA HIS A 577 -6.89 -29.71 9.79
C HIS A 577 -5.58 -30.44 10.14
N ASN A 578 -5.16 -30.38 11.40
CA ASN A 578 -3.94 -31.01 11.90
C ASN A 578 -4.29 -31.84 13.15
N PRO A 579 -4.83 -33.05 12.96
CA PRO A 579 -5.46 -33.83 14.04
C PRO A 579 -4.46 -34.44 15.04
N THR A 580 -3.19 -34.57 14.66
CA THR A 580 -2.13 -35.08 15.57
C THR A 580 -1.39 -33.92 16.24
N ASP A 581 -0.93 -34.13 17.47
CA ASP A 581 -0.20 -33.10 18.23
C ASP A 581 1.04 -32.60 17.46
N GLU A 582 1.80 -33.51 16.83
CA GLU A 582 2.98 -33.17 16.03
C GLU A 582 2.63 -32.28 14.81
N GLN A 583 1.54 -32.61 14.09
CA GLN A 583 1.09 -31.80 12.96
C GLN A 583 0.58 -30.44 13.43
N TYR A 584 -0.14 -30.39 14.55
CA TYR A 584 -0.66 -29.17 15.11
C TYR A 584 0.47 -28.25 15.59
N ASP A 585 1.45 -28.78 16.32
CA ASP A 585 2.62 -28.04 16.78
C ASP A 585 3.40 -27.46 15.60
N LYS A 586 3.60 -28.25 14.53
CA LYS A 586 4.23 -27.76 13.29
C LYS A 586 3.42 -26.66 12.61
N ALA A 587 2.09 -26.77 12.59
CA ALA A 587 1.22 -25.75 12.02
C ALA A 587 1.26 -24.45 12.86
N VAL A 588 1.29 -24.55 14.19
CA VAL A 588 1.45 -23.41 15.10
C VAL A 588 2.82 -22.77 14.92
N GLU A 589 3.88 -23.54 14.76
CA GLU A 589 5.22 -23.02 14.46
C GLU A 589 5.22 -22.23 13.14
N ASN A 590 4.70 -22.82 12.05
CA ASN A 590 4.57 -22.11 10.77
C ASN A 590 3.75 -20.82 10.90
N PHE A 591 2.70 -20.85 11.73
CA PHE A 591 1.88 -19.67 12.02
C PHE A 591 2.68 -18.58 12.72
N ILE A 592 3.46 -18.90 13.76
CA ILE A 592 4.29 -17.95 14.51
C ILE A 592 5.26 -17.23 13.57
N TYR A 593 6.04 -17.96 12.77
CA TYR A 593 7.03 -17.39 11.86
C TYR A 593 6.40 -16.54 10.75
N SER A 594 5.40 -17.08 10.05
CA SER A 594 4.74 -16.37 8.95
C SER A 594 3.93 -15.16 9.42
N CYS A 595 3.33 -15.23 10.62
CA CYS A 595 2.67 -14.10 11.26
C CYS A 595 3.67 -12.97 11.58
N ALA A 596 4.81 -13.31 12.20
CA ALA A 596 5.85 -12.34 12.51
C ALA A 596 6.38 -11.64 11.24
N GLY A 597 6.66 -12.40 10.19
CA GLY A 597 7.14 -11.85 8.91
C GLY A 597 6.11 -10.93 8.24
N CYS A 598 4.82 -11.29 8.28
CA CYS A 598 3.74 -10.46 7.79
C CYS A 598 3.57 -9.16 8.61
N CYS A 599 3.68 -9.22 9.94
CA CYS A 599 3.60 -8.03 10.80
C CYS A 599 4.71 -7.03 10.45
N VAL A 600 5.95 -7.50 10.29
CA VAL A 600 7.10 -6.66 9.92
C VAL A 600 6.93 -6.07 8.52
N ALA A 601 6.64 -6.91 7.52
CA ALA A 601 6.53 -6.47 6.13
C ALA A 601 5.38 -5.46 5.92
N THR A 602 4.21 -5.72 6.51
CA THR A 602 3.04 -4.84 6.37
C THR A 602 3.22 -3.50 7.06
N TYR A 603 3.93 -3.47 8.19
CA TYR A 603 4.30 -2.24 8.87
C TYR A 603 5.27 -1.40 8.03
N ILE A 604 6.39 -1.99 7.58
CA ILE A 604 7.43 -1.27 6.82
C ILE A 604 6.88 -0.68 5.53
N LEU A 605 6.08 -1.46 4.80
CA LEU A 605 5.50 -1.04 3.52
C LEU A 605 4.20 -0.24 3.68
N GLY A 606 3.69 -0.06 4.91
CA GLY A 606 2.48 0.71 5.17
C GLY A 606 1.26 0.17 4.43
N ILE A 607 1.11 -1.15 4.41
CA ILE A 607 0.01 -1.82 3.70
C ILE A 607 -1.29 -1.54 4.45
N CYS A 608 -2.19 -0.83 3.78
CA CYS A 608 -3.44 -0.35 4.35
C CYS A 608 -4.63 -1.28 3.97
N ASP A 609 -5.82 -0.96 4.46
CA ASP A 609 -7.06 -1.71 4.19
C ASP A 609 -6.95 -3.20 4.59
N ARG A 610 -6.29 -3.44 5.73
CA ARG A 610 -6.07 -4.80 6.24
C ARG A 610 -7.29 -5.24 7.04
N HIS A 611 -8.10 -6.08 6.42
CA HIS A 611 -9.26 -6.74 7.02
C HIS A 611 -9.19 -8.26 6.87
N ASN A 612 -10.07 -8.98 7.55
CA ASN A 612 -10.08 -10.45 7.61
C ASN A 612 -10.37 -11.15 6.26
N ASP A 613 -10.90 -10.46 5.24
CA ASP A 613 -10.91 -10.99 3.85
C ASP A 613 -9.54 -10.92 3.14
N ASN A 614 -8.64 -10.01 3.56
CA ASN A 614 -7.33 -9.78 2.92
C ASN A 614 -6.18 -10.51 3.61
N ILE A 615 -6.51 -11.36 4.59
CA ILE A 615 -5.56 -12.21 5.30
C ILE A 615 -6.04 -13.64 5.14
N MET A 616 -5.12 -14.51 4.75
CA MET A 616 -5.39 -15.93 4.50
C MET A 616 -4.52 -16.81 5.39
N LEU A 617 -5.03 -18.00 5.69
CA LEU A 617 -4.35 -19.03 6.45
C LEU A 617 -4.37 -20.35 5.67
N LYS A 618 -3.20 -20.94 5.45
CA LYS A 618 -3.08 -22.29 4.90
C LYS A 618 -3.37 -23.34 5.95
N THR A 619 -3.89 -24.50 5.54
CA THR A 619 -4.08 -25.67 6.45
C THR A 619 -2.78 -26.09 7.15
N SER A 620 -1.63 -25.89 6.48
CA SER A 620 -0.27 -26.08 7.02
C SER A 620 0.18 -25.06 8.09
N GLY A 621 -0.65 -24.07 8.45
CA GLY A 621 -0.33 -23.05 9.45
C GLY A 621 0.23 -21.73 8.90
N HIS A 622 0.63 -21.66 7.63
CA HIS A 622 1.22 -20.45 7.06
C HIS A 622 0.18 -19.34 6.86
N MET A 623 0.38 -18.19 7.51
CA MET A 623 -0.41 -16.98 7.35
C MET A 623 0.20 -16.08 6.27
N PHE A 624 -0.63 -15.44 5.45
CA PHE A 624 -0.17 -14.47 4.46
C PHE A 624 -1.25 -13.44 4.10
N HIS A 625 -0.80 -12.31 3.58
CA HIS A 625 -1.67 -11.21 3.16
C HIS A 625 -1.87 -11.27 1.64
N ILE A 626 -3.03 -10.80 1.19
CA ILE A 626 -3.38 -10.65 -0.23
C ILE A 626 -3.93 -9.25 -0.50
N ASP A 627 -4.03 -8.87 -1.77
CA ASP A 627 -4.66 -7.61 -2.22
C ASP A 627 -3.94 -6.37 -1.67
N PHE A 628 -2.84 -5.96 -2.31
CA PHE A 628 -1.93 -4.92 -1.82
C PHE A 628 -2.14 -3.55 -2.46
N GLY A 629 -3.31 -3.31 -3.06
CA GLY A 629 -3.57 -2.09 -3.85
C GLY A 629 -3.51 -0.75 -3.10
N LYS A 630 -3.23 -0.76 -1.78
CA LYS A 630 -2.99 0.44 -0.97
C LYS A 630 -1.80 0.22 -0.05
N PHE A 631 -0.70 0.91 -0.31
CA PHE A 631 0.57 0.80 0.43
C PHE A 631 1.16 2.20 0.70
N LEU A 632 2.28 2.29 1.41
CA LEU A 632 2.95 3.54 1.84
C LEU A 632 2.10 4.48 2.71
N GLY A 633 1.13 3.92 3.46
CA GLY A 633 0.36 4.70 4.43
C GLY A 633 -0.79 5.53 3.84
N HIS A 634 -1.13 5.33 2.56
CA HIS A 634 -2.36 5.85 1.92
C HIS A 634 -3.62 5.14 2.44
N ALA A 635 -3.89 5.33 3.74
CA ALA A 635 -5.02 4.74 4.43
C ALA A 635 -6.35 5.34 3.95
N GLN A 636 -7.40 4.50 3.93
CA GLN A 636 -8.75 5.00 3.68
C GLN A 636 -9.19 5.91 4.83
N MET A 637 -9.70 7.08 4.47
CA MET A 637 -10.26 8.06 5.40
C MET A 637 -11.77 7.88 5.47
N PHE A 638 -12.33 7.85 6.68
CA PHE A 638 -13.78 7.97 6.89
C PHE A 638 -14.04 9.28 7.64
N GLY A 639 -14.43 10.32 6.89
CA GLY A 639 -14.31 11.71 7.35
C GLY A 639 -12.83 12.11 7.51
N ASN A 640 -12.49 12.88 8.55
CA ASN A 640 -11.10 13.30 8.85
C ASN A 640 -10.32 12.28 9.72
N ILE A 641 -10.81 11.05 9.87
CA ILE A 641 -10.19 10.02 10.72
C ILE A 641 -9.75 8.82 9.88
N LYS A 642 -8.50 8.39 10.07
CA LYS A 642 -7.94 7.18 9.46
C LYS A 642 -8.73 5.95 9.92
N ARG A 643 -9.15 5.12 8.96
CA ARG A 643 -9.85 3.85 9.21
C ARG A 643 -8.91 2.82 9.83
N ASP A 644 -7.67 2.76 9.36
CA ASP A 644 -6.61 1.91 9.90
C ASP A 644 -5.89 2.66 11.04
N ARG A 645 -6.22 2.29 12.29
CA ARG A 645 -5.67 2.91 13.50
C ARG A 645 -4.58 2.08 14.18
N ALA A 646 -4.53 0.78 13.88
CA ALA A 646 -3.49 -0.10 14.38
C ALA A 646 -2.27 -0.04 13.44
N PRO A 647 -1.04 -0.09 13.96
CA PRO A 647 0.18 -0.13 13.15
C PRO A 647 0.22 -1.28 12.15
N PHE A 648 -0.31 -2.44 12.54
CA PHE A 648 -0.56 -3.60 11.70
C PHE A 648 -1.68 -4.43 12.34
N VAL A 649 -2.19 -5.42 11.59
CA VAL A 649 -3.21 -6.32 12.11
C VAL A 649 -2.57 -7.38 12.98
N PHE A 650 -2.91 -7.38 14.26
CA PHE A 650 -2.59 -8.45 15.19
C PHE A 650 -3.74 -8.59 16.19
N THR A 651 -4.54 -9.66 16.05
CA THR A 651 -5.79 -9.85 16.80
C THR A 651 -5.63 -10.86 17.93
N SER A 652 -6.60 -10.91 18.85
CA SER A 652 -6.52 -11.79 20.02
C SER A 652 -6.65 -13.28 19.69
N ASP A 653 -7.31 -13.63 18.59
CA ASP A 653 -7.35 -15.00 18.07
C ASP A 653 -5.99 -15.44 17.52
N MET A 654 -5.23 -14.53 16.89
CA MET A 654 -3.83 -14.78 16.51
C MET A 654 -2.96 -14.96 17.76
N ALA A 655 -3.11 -14.08 18.75
CA ALA A 655 -2.37 -14.18 20.02
C ALA A 655 -2.71 -15.48 20.78
N TYR A 656 -3.96 -15.95 20.73
CA TYR A 656 -4.37 -17.22 21.34
C TYR A 656 -3.63 -18.41 20.73
N VAL A 657 -3.49 -18.46 19.39
CA VAL A 657 -2.71 -19.49 18.68
C VAL A 657 -1.26 -19.47 19.13
N ILE A 658 -0.62 -18.29 19.16
CA ILE A 658 0.79 -18.13 19.56
C ILE A 658 1.00 -18.56 21.01
N ASN A 659 0.11 -18.12 21.91
CA ASN A 659 0.20 -18.44 23.33
C ASN A 659 -0.06 -19.92 23.63
N GLY A 660 -0.87 -20.60 22.80
CA GLY A 660 -1.48 -21.88 23.14
C GLY A 660 -2.58 -21.75 24.19
N GLY A 661 -3.22 -20.57 24.29
CA GLY A 661 -4.22 -20.26 25.32
C GLY A 661 -4.43 -18.77 25.56
N ASP A 662 -5.21 -18.43 26.59
CA ASP A 662 -5.60 -17.04 26.89
C ASP A 662 -4.48 -16.21 27.54
N LYS A 663 -3.46 -16.87 28.11
CA LYS A 663 -2.40 -16.22 28.88
C LYS A 663 -1.10 -16.15 28.07
N PRO A 664 -0.31 -15.06 28.20
CA PRO A 664 1.03 -14.99 27.63
C PRO A 664 1.91 -16.18 28.03
N SER A 665 2.56 -16.80 27.04
CA SER A 665 3.48 -17.92 27.24
C SER A 665 4.87 -17.62 26.66
N SER A 666 5.83 -18.52 26.84
CA SER A 666 7.18 -18.37 26.29
C SER A 666 7.18 -18.22 24.76
N ARG A 667 6.23 -18.87 24.06
CA ARG A 667 6.06 -18.74 22.61
C ARG A 667 5.77 -17.30 22.17
N PHE A 668 5.15 -16.50 23.02
CA PHE A 668 4.93 -15.08 22.75
C PHE A 668 6.23 -14.28 22.87
N HIS A 669 7.16 -14.67 23.73
CA HIS A 669 8.51 -14.09 23.76
C HIS A 669 9.21 -14.38 22.44
N ASP A 670 9.20 -15.63 22.00
CA ASP A 670 9.79 -16.04 20.72
C ASP A 670 9.18 -15.26 19.54
N PHE A 671 7.86 -15.08 19.52
CA PHE A 671 7.19 -14.25 18.51
C PHE A 671 7.66 -12.79 18.51
N VAL A 672 7.80 -12.17 19.70
CA VAL A 672 8.28 -10.78 19.82
C VAL A 672 9.74 -10.67 19.38
N ASP A 673 10.60 -11.60 19.83
CA ASP A 673 12.00 -11.66 19.43
C ASP A 673 12.15 -11.82 17.91
N LEU A 674 11.40 -12.74 17.29
CA LEU A 674 11.37 -12.95 15.83
C LEU A 674 10.97 -11.67 15.09
N CYS A 675 9.93 -10.96 15.56
CA CYS A 675 9.51 -9.70 14.96
C CYS A 675 10.60 -8.62 15.04
N CYS A 676 11.22 -8.46 16.22
CA CYS A 676 12.25 -7.45 16.45
C CYS A 676 13.55 -7.76 15.69
N GLU A 677 13.95 -9.02 15.62
CA GLU A 677 15.08 -9.48 14.82
C GLU A 677 14.83 -9.24 13.33
N ALA A 678 13.71 -9.72 12.79
CA ALA A 678 13.34 -9.54 11.39
C ALA A 678 13.27 -8.04 11.01
N TYR A 679 12.69 -7.20 11.87
CA TYR A 679 12.65 -5.75 11.66
C TYR A 679 14.06 -5.15 11.61
N ASN A 680 14.92 -5.45 12.60
CA ASN A 680 16.30 -4.95 12.63
C ASN A 680 17.14 -5.40 11.43
N LEU A 681 16.95 -6.63 10.94
CA LEU A 681 17.61 -7.10 9.73
C LEU A 681 17.23 -6.23 8.52
N ILE A 682 15.95 -5.96 8.29
CA ILE A 682 15.52 -5.11 7.17
C ILE A 682 16.04 -3.67 7.31
N ARG A 683 16.11 -3.12 8.53
CA ARG A 683 16.67 -1.77 8.79
C ARG A 683 18.14 -1.62 8.39
N LYS A 684 18.92 -2.69 8.41
CA LYS A 684 20.32 -2.66 7.93
C LYS A 684 20.37 -2.33 6.43
N HIS A 685 19.35 -2.75 5.68
CA HIS A 685 19.22 -2.57 4.24
C HIS A 685 18.32 -1.39 3.82
N THR A 686 18.11 -0.36 4.66
CA THR A 686 17.27 0.80 4.31
C THR A 686 17.61 1.44 2.97
N HIS A 687 18.89 1.61 2.66
CA HIS A 687 19.35 2.22 1.39
C HIS A 687 18.81 1.45 0.16
N LEU A 688 18.76 0.12 0.22
CA LEU A 688 18.26 -0.73 -0.86
C LEU A 688 16.78 -0.45 -1.15
N PHE A 689 15.93 -0.49 -0.12
CA PHE A 689 14.50 -0.24 -0.29
C PHE A 689 14.22 1.17 -0.80
N LEU A 690 14.96 2.17 -0.31
CA LEU A 690 14.82 3.54 -0.78
C LEU A 690 15.28 3.72 -2.24
N ASN A 691 16.36 3.07 -2.66
CA ASN A 691 16.81 3.10 -4.05
C ASN A 691 15.78 2.41 -4.98
N LEU A 692 15.26 1.25 -4.58
CA LEU A 692 14.30 0.50 -5.38
C LEU A 692 12.97 1.24 -5.55
N LEU A 693 12.44 1.82 -4.47
CA LEU A 693 11.21 2.61 -4.54
C LEU A 693 11.47 3.95 -5.24
N GLY A 694 12.64 4.56 -5.05
CA GLY A 694 13.05 5.80 -5.73
C GLY A 694 13.07 5.68 -7.25
N LEU A 695 13.54 4.54 -7.78
CA LEU A 695 13.49 4.24 -9.21
C LEU A 695 12.06 4.03 -9.75
N MET A 696 11.08 3.83 -8.86
CA MET A 696 9.68 3.60 -9.24
C MET A 696 8.81 4.87 -9.17
N LEU A 697 9.32 6.01 -8.68
CA LEU A 697 8.54 7.26 -8.57
C LEU A 697 7.86 7.70 -9.88
N SER A 698 8.51 7.46 -11.02
CA SER A 698 7.97 7.85 -12.33
C SER A 698 7.07 6.79 -12.98
N CYS A 699 6.77 5.69 -12.29
CA CYS A 699 5.99 4.58 -12.88
C CYS A 699 4.49 4.88 -13.03
N GLY A 700 4.00 5.98 -12.45
CA GLY A 700 2.59 6.38 -12.53
C GLY A 700 1.67 5.51 -11.66
N ILE A 701 2.18 4.98 -10.54
CA ILE A 701 1.37 4.44 -9.45
C ILE A 701 0.95 5.63 -8.57
N PRO A 702 -0.35 5.87 -8.33
CA PRO A 702 -0.81 7.04 -7.57
C PRO A 702 -0.25 7.14 -6.15
N GLU A 703 -0.05 6.00 -5.48
CA GLU A 703 0.46 5.86 -4.11
C GLU A 703 1.99 5.95 -4.01
N LEU A 704 2.70 6.10 -5.14
CA LEU A 704 4.15 6.27 -5.19
C LEU A 704 4.46 7.28 -6.30
N SER A 705 4.30 8.55 -5.98
CA SER A 705 4.40 9.65 -6.92
C SER A 705 5.45 10.69 -6.54
N ASP A 706 5.76 10.83 -5.24
CA ASP A 706 6.68 11.83 -4.75
C ASP A 706 7.63 11.34 -3.64
N LEU A 707 8.48 12.26 -3.16
CA LEU A 707 9.46 11.97 -2.10
C LEU A 707 8.82 11.82 -0.71
N ASP A 708 7.61 12.31 -0.49
CA ASP A 708 6.90 12.15 0.77
C ASP A 708 6.39 10.71 0.93
N ASP A 709 5.98 10.08 -0.18
CA ASP A 709 5.61 8.65 -0.22
C ASP A 709 6.81 7.76 0.17
N LEU A 710 8.02 8.09 -0.34
CA LEU A 710 9.27 7.43 0.06
C LEU A 710 9.64 7.67 1.52
N LYS A 711 9.35 8.88 2.01
CA LYS A 711 9.64 9.28 3.38
C LYS A 711 8.91 8.38 4.38
N TYR A 712 7.71 7.89 4.05
CA TYR A 712 7.00 6.91 4.87
C TYR A 712 7.89 5.70 5.21
N VAL A 713 8.49 5.07 4.21
CA VAL A 713 9.31 3.86 4.40
C VAL A 713 10.59 4.18 5.18
N CYS A 714 11.20 5.33 4.92
CA CYS A 714 12.35 5.79 5.70
C CYS A 714 12.00 5.99 7.18
N ASP A 715 10.89 6.68 7.45
CA ASP A 715 10.41 6.94 8.80
C ASP A 715 9.97 5.64 9.51
N ALA A 716 9.41 4.67 8.78
CA ALA A 716 9.06 3.35 9.29
C ALA A 716 10.28 2.49 9.61
N LEU A 717 11.38 2.61 8.85
CA LEU A 717 12.63 1.87 9.10
C LEU A 717 13.51 2.51 10.17
N ARG A 718 13.34 3.80 10.47
CA ARG A 718 14.10 4.52 11.51
C ARG A 718 15.61 4.26 11.41
N PRO A 719 16.28 4.52 10.26
CA PRO A 719 17.65 4.07 9.99
C PRO A 719 18.71 4.63 10.96
N ASN A 720 18.40 5.74 11.62
CA ASN A 720 19.32 6.44 12.54
C ASN A 720 19.28 5.92 13.99
N GLU A 721 18.33 5.05 14.33
CA GLU A 721 18.18 4.53 15.69
C GLU A 721 19.05 3.30 15.95
N SER A 722 19.39 3.07 17.22
CA SER A 722 20.08 1.84 17.60
C SER A 722 19.18 0.61 17.40
N GLU A 723 19.78 -0.58 17.30
CA GLU A 723 19.01 -1.84 17.25
C GLU A 723 18.14 -2.01 18.50
N ALA A 724 18.65 -1.58 19.67
CA ALA A 724 17.90 -1.62 20.93
C ALA A 724 16.68 -0.70 20.89
N ASP A 725 16.84 0.57 20.50
CA ASP A 725 15.72 1.52 20.42
C ASP A 725 14.63 1.04 19.44
N ALA A 726 15.05 0.44 18.32
CA ALA A 726 14.15 -0.16 17.34
C ALA A 726 13.40 -1.39 17.88
N THR A 727 14.07 -2.25 18.67
CA THR A 727 13.44 -3.38 19.38
C THR A 727 12.39 -2.88 20.37
N MET A 728 12.71 -1.85 21.17
CA MET A 728 11.76 -1.24 22.10
C MET A 728 10.55 -0.66 21.35
N TYR A 729 10.80 0.03 20.24
CA TYR A 729 9.78 0.64 19.41
C TYR A 729 8.83 -0.41 18.81
N PHE A 730 9.37 -1.44 18.17
CA PHE A 730 8.56 -2.47 17.53
C PHE A 730 7.76 -3.30 18.56
N THR A 731 8.33 -3.56 19.74
CA THR A 731 7.60 -4.20 20.85
C THR A 731 6.35 -3.40 21.24
N ARG A 732 6.46 -2.06 21.33
CA ARG A 732 5.30 -1.20 21.59
C ARG A 732 4.26 -1.24 20.47
N LEU A 733 4.68 -1.43 19.21
CA LEU A 733 3.74 -1.60 18.11
C LEU A 733 2.96 -2.91 18.25
N ILE A 734 3.60 -4.02 18.65
CA ILE A 734 2.93 -5.31 18.92
C ILE A 734 1.87 -5.12 20.02
N GLU A 735 2.23 -4.50 21.13
CA GLU A 735 1.32 -4.24 22.24
C GLU A 735 0.14 -3.35 21.83
N SER A 736 0.43 -2.26 21.09
CA SER A 736 -0.58 -1.34 20.58
C SER A 736 -1.55 -2.02 19.60
N SER A 737 -1.03 -2.90 18.73
CA SER A 737 -1.84 -3.66 17.78
C SER A 737 -2.75 -4.66 18.51
N LEU A 738 -2.22 -5.40 19.48
CA LEU A 738 -2.98 -6.38 20.27
C LEU A 738 -4.11 -5.73 21.08
N CYS A 739 -3.87 -4.54 21.63
CA CYS A 739 -4.86 -3.80 22.42
C CYS A 739 -5.91 -3.07 21.56
N SER A 740 -5.77 -3.07 20.22
CA SER A 740 -6.65 -2.32 19.33
C SER A 740 -8.02 -2.98 19.18
N VAL A 741 -9.03 -2.38 19.82
CA VAL A 741 -10.45 -2.75 19.63
C VAL A 741 -10.95 -2.37 18.22
N ALA A 742 -10.32 -1.37 17.59
CA ALA A 742 -10.71 -0.87 16.27
C ALA A 742 -10.58 -1.94 15.18
N THR A 743 -9.54 -2.79 15.25
CA THR A 743 -9.30 -3.87 14.29
C THR A 743 -10.43 -4.91 14.32
N LYS A 744 -10.85 -5.35 15.51
CA LYS A 744 -11.96 -6.29 15.68
C LYS A 744 -13.30 -5.72 15.21
N LEU A 745 -13.54 -4.43 15.46
CA LEU A 745 -14.72 -3.73 14.97
C LEU A 745 -14.71 -3.63 13.44
N ASN A 746 -13.57 -3.31 12.82
CA ASN A 746 -13.46 -3.29 11.36
C ASN A 746 -13.79 -4.66 10.76
N PHE A 747 -13.24 -5.74 11.32
CA PHE A 747 -13.51 -7.12 10.88
C PHE A 747 -15.00 -7.46 10.98
N PHE A 748 -15.65 -7.05 12.07
CA PHE A 748 -17.09 -7.23 12.24
C PHE A 748 -17.90 -6.47 11.18
N PHE A 749 -17.56 -5.21 10.88
CA PHE A 749 -18.22 -4.45 9.81
C PHE A 749 -18.00 -5.07 8.43
N HIS A 750 -16.82 -5.62 8.15
CA HIS A 750 -16.55 -6.36 6.92
C HIS A 750 -17.38 -7.64 6.82
N ASN A 751 -17.50 -8.41 7.92
CA ASN A 751 -18.38 -9.58 7.98
C ASN A 751 -19.83 -9.22 7.63
N LEU A 752 -20.33 -8.09 8.16
CA LEU A 752 -21.68 -7.58 7.88
C LEU A 752 -21.86 -7.08 6.44
N ALA A 753 -20.89 -6.32 5.92
CA ALA A 753 -20.97 -5.74 4.58
C ALA A 753 -21.05 -6.84 3.49
N GLN A 754 -20.29 -7.91 3.64
CA GLN A 754 -20.30 -9.04 2.72
C GLN A 754 -21.59 -9.88 2.79
N MET A 755 -22.32 -9.89 3.91
CA MET A 755 -23.66 -10.50 3.95
C MET A 755 -24.67 -9.78 3.06
N LYS A 756 -24.49 -8.47 2.78
CA LYS A 756 -25.32 -7.75 1.79
C LYS A 756 -25.10 -8.21 0.35
N PHE A 757 -23.99 -8.90 0.07
CA PHE A 757 -23.64 -9.45 -1.24
C PHE A 757 -23.85 -10.97 -1.36
N ALA A 758 -24.25 -11.63 -0.27
CA ALA A 758 -24.69 -13.02 -0.32
C ALA A 758 -26.05 -13.08 -1.02
N SER A 759 -26.17 -13.93 -2.04
CA SER A 759 -27.44 -14.21 -2.72
C SER A 759 -28.51 -14.63 -1.71
N SER A 760 -29.76 -14.29 -2.01
CA SER A 760 -30.97 -14.39 -1.17
C SER A 760 -31.42 -15.83 -0.80
N GLU A 761 -30.51 -16.78 -0.64
CA GLU A 761 -30.84 -18.16 -0.26
C GLU A 761 -30.48 -18.50 1.20
N ASP A 762 -29.66 -17.70 1.89
CA ASP A 762 -29.35 -17.91 3.32
C ASP A 762 -30.30 -17.09 4.22
N ARG A 763 -31.30 -17.76 4.80
CA ARG A 763 -32.19 -17.17 5.82
C ARG A 763 -31.40 -16.77 7.08
N LEU A 764 -31.63 -15.55 7.59
CA LEU A 764 -31.05 -15.05 8.84
C LEU A 764 -31.46 -15.94 10.04
N THR A 765 -30.51 -16.63 10.68
CA THR A 765 -30.72 -17.48 11.88
C THR A 765 -30.08 -16.87 13.12
N LEU A 766 -30.53 -17.20 14.34
CA LEU A 766 -29.92 -16.77 15.62
C LEU A 766 -28.76 -17.71 16.01
N SER A 767 -27.66 -17.17 16.55
CA SER A 767 -26.40 -17.92 16.76
C SER A 767 -26.52 -19.10 17.73
N PHE A 768 -27.54 -19.07 18.59
CA PHE A 768 -27.80 -20.05 19.63
C PHE A 768 -29.03 -20.95 19.34
N ALA A 769 -29.72 -20.73 18.21
CA ALA A 769 -30.92 -21.48 17.84
C ALA A 769 -30.74 -22.17 16.48
N PRO A 770 -30.51 -23.49 16.44
CA PRO A 770 -30.22 -24.22 15.19
C PRO A 770 -31.46 -24.47 14.33
N ARG A 771 -32.67 -24.18 14.83
CA ARG A 771 -33.96 -24.33 14.13
C ARG A 771 -34.74 -23.03 14.16
N VAL A 772 -35.49 -22.76 13.10
CA VAL A 772 -36.36 -21.58 12.97
C VAL A 772 -37.77 -21.93 13.40
N TYR A 773 -38.33 -21.08 14.26
CA TYR A 773 -39.70 -21.18 14.77
C TYR A 773 -40.50 -19.97 14.31
N THR A 774 -41.78 -20.18 14.05
CA THR A 774 -42.67 -19.18 13.44
C THR A 774 -43.98 -19.07 14.22
N ALA A 775 -44.76 -18.02 13.99
CA ALA A 775 -46.09 -17.88 14.58
C ALA A 775 -47.02 -19.07 14.32
N ARG A 776 -46.82 -19.78 13.20
CA ARG A 776 -47.59 -20.98 12.86
C ARG A 776 -47.13 -22.23 13.61
N SER A 777 -45.83 -22.35 13.91
CA SER A 777 -45.30 -23.53 14.63
C SER A 777 -45.50 -23.43 16.13
N ASP A 778 -45.39 -22.22 16.68
CA ASP A 778 -45.35 -21.99 18.12
C ASP A 778 -46.67 -21.44 18.68
N GLY A 779 -47.58 -20.94 17.85
CA GLY A 779 -48.76 -20.18 18.27
C GLY A 779 -48.42 -18.72 18.57
N LEU A 780 -49.39 -17.81 18.42
CA LEU A 780 -49.16 -16.36 18.54
C LEU A 780 -48.72 -15.98 19.96
N ILE A 781 -47.63 -15.22 20.08
CA ILE A 781 -47.17 -14.68 21.36
C ILE A 781 -48.15 -13.59 21.81
N LYS A 782 -48.81 -13.82 22.95
CA LYS A 782 -49.78 -12.91 23.56
C LYS A 782 -49.10 -11.92 24.50
N ASN A 783 -48.14 -12.40 25.29
CA ASN A 783 -47.46 -11.56 26.28
C ASN A 783 -46.04 -12.06 26.56
N LEU A 784 -45.13 -11.13 26.84
CA LEU A 784 -43.75 -11.41 27.21
C LEU A 784 -43.36 -10.55 28.41
N PHE A 785 -42.84 -11.19 29.46
CA PHE A 785 -42.38 -10.47 30.64
C PHE A 785 -41.17 -11.13 31.28
N ILE A 786 -40.14 -10.35 31.58
CA ILE A 786 -38.95 -10.81 32.27
C ILE A 786 -39.23 -10.85 33.77
N CYS A 787 -39.32 -12.07 34.31
CA CYS A 787 -39.68 -12.30 35.71
C CYS A 787 -38.53 -12.02 36.66
N ARG A 788 -37.33 -12.53 36.35
CA ARG A 788 -36.16 -12.49 37.23
C ARG A 788 -34.87 -12.61 36.42
N HIS A 789 -33.74 -12.26 37.03
CA HIS A 789 -32.41 -12.63 36.54
C HIS A 789 -31.83 -13.76 37.40
N ILE A 790 -30.94 -14.56 36.81
CA ILE A 790 -30.19 -15.62 37.49
C ILE A 790 -28.72 -15.48 37.12
N ARG A 791 -27.83 -15.83 38.05
CA ARG A 791 -26.39 -15.80 37.81
C ARG A 791 -25.97 -17.03 37.00
N THR A 792 -25.31 -16.85 35.86
CA THR A 792 -24.89 -17.97 35.00
C THR A 792 -23.63 -18.63 35.55
N ALA A 793 -23.60 -19.97 35.56
CA ALA A 793 -22.46 -20.75 36.06
C ALA A 793 -21.35 -20.99 35.01
N SER A 794 -21.55 -20.59 33.74
CA SER A 794 -20.56 -20.71 32.67
C SER A 794 -19.56 -19.55 32.66
N THR A 795 -18.44 -19.74 31.94
CA THR A 795 -17.16 -19.00 31.98
C THR A 795 -17.20 -17.48 31.72
N SER A 796 -18.36 -16.89 31.43
CA SER A 796 -18.57 -15.43 31.48
C SER A 796 -19.33 -15.07 32.77
N LYS A 797 -18.74 -14.27 33.66
CA LYS A 797 -19.43 -13.72 34.85
C LYS A 797 -20.61 -12.81 34.41
N GLY A 798 -21.78 -13.38 34.11
CA GLY A 798 -22.96 -12.70 33.57
C GLY A 798 -24.27 -13.13 34.24
N TYR A 799 -25.36 -12.43 33.89
CA TYR A 799 -26.72 -12.72 34.32
C TYR A 799 -27.56 -13.16 33.12
N ALA A 800 -28.36 -14.21 33.28
CA ALA A 800 -29.41 -14.58 32.34
C ALA A 800 -30.76 -14.09 32.85
N PHE A 801 -31.62 -13.65 31.94
CA PHE A 801 -32.95 -13.12 32.21
C PHE A 801 -33.99 -14.19 31.88
N VAL A 802 -34.83 -14.52 32.86
CA VAL A 802 -35.91 -15.49 32.72
C VAL A 802 -37.13 -14.77 32.17
N VAL A 803 -37.45 -15.03 30.91
CA VAL A 803 -38.58 -14.48 30.18
C VAL A 803 -39.76 -15.43 30.25
N ARG A 804 -40.88 -14.94 30.74
CA ARG A 804 -42.18 -15.58 30.70
C ARG A 804 -42.83 -15.33 29.35
N VAL A 805 -43.16 -16.41 28.65
CA VAL A 805 -43.75 -16.41 27.31
C VAL A 805 -45.16 -16.99 27.40
N GLU A 806 -46.16 -16.15 27.11
CA GLU A 806 -47.56 -16.54 27.06
C GLU A 806 -48.01 -16.54 25.60
N ARG A 807 -48.61 -17.65 25.14
CA ARG A 807 -49.09 -17.80 23.78
C ARG A 807 -50.59 -18.03 23.73
N GLU A 808 -51.22 -17.61 22.65
CA GLU A 808 -52.65 -17.76 22.42
C GLU A 808 -53.02 -19.26 22.30
N GLY A 809 -53.99 -19.71 23.10
CA GLY A 809 -54.45 -21.10 23.10
C GLY A 809 -53.62 -22.08 23.95
N GLN A 810 -52.51 -21.67 24.58
CA GLN A 810 -51.76 -22.48 25.54
C GLN A 810 -52.14 -22.12 26.99
N LEU A 811 -52.57 -23.11 27.78
CA LEU A 811 -52.89 -22.96 29.21
C LEU A 811 -51.62 -22.89 30.09
N GLU A 812 -50.50 -23.43 29.62
CA GLU A 812 -49.24 -23.44 30.34
C GLU A 812 -48.31 -22.30 29.92
N VAL A 813 -47.72 -21.65 30.91
CA VAL A 813 -46.80 -20.53 30.77
C VAL A 813 -45.39 -21.07 30.57
N GLN A 814 -44.71 -20.66 29.49
CA GLN A 814 -43.34 -21.08 29.23
C GLN A 814 -42.32 -20.10 29.81
N LEU A 815 -41.20 -20.61 30.35
CA LEU A 815 -40.10 -19.80 30.85
C LEU A 815 -38.85 -20.07 30.01
N VAL A 816 -38.30 -19.05 29.37
CA VAL A 816 -37.07 -19.15 28.55
C VAL A 816 -35.96 -18.27 29.13
N GLN A 817 -34.72 -18.73 29.09
CA GLN A 817 -33.57 -18.02 29.65
C GLN A 817 -32.74 -17.38 28.54
N ARG A 818 -32.54 -16.06 28.61
CA ARG A 818 -31.77 -15.30 27.60
C ARG A 818 -30.76 -14.33 28.23
N THR A 819 -29.57 -14.22 27.66
CA THR A 819 -28.57 -13.24 28.12
C THR A 819 -28.79 -11.88 27.48
N PHE A 820 -28.21 -10.83 28.08
CA PHE A 820 -28.28 -9.48 27.50
C PHE A 820 -27.65 -9.44 26.10
N GLU A 821 -26.57 -10.19 25.88
CA GLU A 821 -25.91 -10.32 24.60
C GLU A 821 -26.80 -10.99 23.55
N GLU A 822 -27.59 -12.00 23.93
CA GLU A 822 -28.57 -12.63 23.05
C GLU A 822 -29.70 -11.64 22.67
N PHE A 823 -30.20 -10.84 23.61
CA PHE A 823 -31.17 -9.77 23.32
C PHE A 823 -30.60 -8.72 22.34
N GLN A 824 -29.32 -8.37 22.51
CA GLN A 824 -28.63 -7.45 21.61
C GLN A 824 -28.47 -8.07 20.21
N GLU A 825 -28.19 -9.37 20.12
CA GLU A 825 -28.13 -10.10 18.86
C GLU A 825 -29.48 -10.08 18.13
N LEU A 826 -30.58 -10.33 18.84
CA LEU A 826 -31.94 -10.23 18.29
C LEU A 826 -32.19 -8.83 17.72
N HIS A 827 -31.95 -7.78 18.51
CA HIS A 827 -32.17 -6.41 18.06
C HIS A 827 -31.32 -6.05 16.84
N SER A 828 -30.05 -6.46 16.83
CA SER A 828 -29.14 -6.22 15.71
C SER A 828 -29.62 -6.91 14.43
N LYS A 829 -30.12 -8.15 14.54
CA LYS A 829 -30.64 -8.92 13.40
C LYS A 829 -31.99 -8.39 12.91
N LEU A 830 -32.87 -7.95 13.80
CA LEU A 830 -34.09 -7.24 13.41
C LEU A 830 -33.76 -5.94 12.68
N GLY A 831 -32.70 -5.22 13.08
CA GLY A 831 -32.18 -4.03 12.38
C GLY A 831 -31.64 -4.29 10.97
N LEU A 832 -31.38 -5.56 10.60
CA LEU A 832 -31.03 -5.95 9.24
C LEU A 832 -32.26 -6.20 8.36
N VAL A 833 -33.39 -6.56 8.98
CA VAL A 833 -34.65 -6.89 8.30
C VAL A 833 -35.58 -5.68 8.22
N PHE A 834 -35.54 -4.79 9.22
CA PHE A 834 -36.46 -3.66 9.36
C PHE A 834 -35.71 -2.34 9.55
N PRO A 835 -36.20 -1.23 8.96
CA PRO A 835 -35.67 0.11 9.23
C PRO A 835 -35.74 0.45 10.72
N SER A 836 -34.75 1.18 11.24
CA SER A 836 -34.70 1.57 12.66
C SER A 836 -35.95 2.33 13.14
N SER A 837 -36.67 3.01 12.24
CA SER A 837 -37.94 3.68 12.56
C SER A 837 -39.08 2.73 12.93
N LYS A 838 -38.98 1.44 12.56
CA LYS A 838 -39.96 0.40 12.87
C LYS A 838 -39.58 -0.44 14.10
N LEU A 839 -38.40 -0.21 14.69
CA LEU A 839 -37.89 -1.00 15.81
C LEU A 839 -37.93 -0.22 17.13
N PRO A 840 -38.21 -0.87 18.26
CA PRO A 840 -38.12 -0.23 19.56
C PRO A 840 -36.67 0.10 19.91
N SER A 841 -36.46 1.14 20.73
CA SER A 841 -35.13 1.53 21.21
C SER A 841 -34.53 0.42 22.09
N PHE A 842 -33.25 0.11 21.87
CA PHE A 842 -32.54 -0.91 22.64
C PHE A 842 -31.67 -0.27 23.74
N PRO A 843 -31.57 -0.88 24.95
CA PRO A 843 -30.77 -0.34 26.04
C PRO A 843 -29.28 -0.19 25.69
N SER A 844 -28.64 0.87 26.16
CA SER A 844 -27.23 1.14 25.84
C SER A 844 -26.27 0.18 26.55
N ARG A 845 -25.13 -0.13 25.91
CA ARG A 845 -24.12 -1.06 26.48
C ARG A 845 -23.31 -0.44 27.63
N LEU A 846 -23.23 0.90 27.69
CA LEU A 846 -22.44 1.67 28.65
C LEU A 846 -23.30 2.08 29.85
N VAL A 847 -23.16 1.36 30.96
CA VAL A 847 -23.73 1.80 32.25
C VAL A 847 -22.70 2.67 32.95
N ILE A 848 -22.97 3.98 33.05
CA ILE A 848 -22.18 4.93 33.84
C ILE A 848 -22.60 4.76 35.32
N GLY A 849 -21.80 4.04 36.10
CA GLY A 849 -22.02 3.84 37.53
C GLY A 849 -21.13 2.73 38.11
N ARG A 850 -20.50 2.95 39.27
CA ARG A 850 -19.53 2.03 39.92
C ARG A 850 -20.18 0.82 40.62
N SER A 851 -21.13 0.12 40.00
CA SER A 851 -21.74 -1.10 40.58
C SER A 851 -21.76 -2.26 39.58
N ARG A 852 -20.62 -2.94 39.43
CA ARG A 852 -20.60 -4.30 38.84
C ARG A 852 -21.24 -5.26 39.84
N GLY A 853 -22.54 -5.50 39.72
CA GLY A 853 -23.28 -6.39 40.60
C GLY A 853 -24.77 -6.48 40.26
N GLU A 854 -25.52 -7.15 41.14
CA GLU A 854 -26.96 -7.45 41.05
C GLU A 854 -27.83 -6.24 40.70
N ALA A 855 -27.50 -5.06 41.22
CA ALA A 855 -28.19 -3.80 40.91
C ALA A 855 -28.16 -3.42 39.41
N THR A 856 -27.10 -3.78 38.68
CA THR A 856 -27.05 -3.58 37.21
C THR A 856 -27.94 -4.58 36.49
N ALA A 857 -28.09 -5.80 37.02
CA ALA A 857 -28.98 -6.81 36.47
C ALA A 857 -30.46 -6.44 36.71
N ASP A 858 -30.81 -5.88 37.87
CA ASP A 858 -32.15 -5.37 38.16
C ASP A 858 -32.53 -4.21 37.22
N ARG A 859 -31.64 -3.23 37.05
CA ARG A 859 -31.88 -2.13 36.10
C ARG A 859 -32.05 -2.63 34.65
N ARG A 860 -31.21 -3.57 34.22
CA ARG A 860 -31.32 -4.17 32.88
C ARG A 860 -32.58 -5.00 32.71
N LYS A 861 -33.09 -5.64 33.76
CA LYS A 861 -34.38 -6.34 33.73
C LYS A 861 -35.51 -5.37 33.39
N ASP A 862 -35.54 -4.19 34.01
CA ASP A 862 -36.57 -3.17 33.75
C ASP A 862 -36.46 -2.59 32.33
N GLU A 863 -35.23 -2.28 31.89
CA GLU A 863 -34.96 -1.79 30.54
C GLU A 863 -35.33 -2.83 29.45
N LEU A 864 -35.00 -4.10 29.67
CA LEU A 864 -35.36 -5.18 28.76
C LEU A 864 -36.87 -5.50 28.78
N ASN A 865 -37.54 -5.36 29.94
CA ASN A 865 -39.01 -5.45 30.01
C ASN A 865 -39.66 -4.39 29.13
N GLY A 866 -39.16 -3.15 29.17
CA GLY A 866 -39.58 -2.09 28.26
C GLY A 866 -39.35 -2.49 26.80
N TYR A 867 -38.14 -2.95 26.44
CA TYR A 867 -37.80 -3.34 25.08
C TYR A 867 -38.73 -4.46 24.52
N VAL A 868 -38.93 -5.52 25.30
CA VAL A 868 -39.72 -6.69 24.89
C VAL A 868 -41.21 -6.33 24.75
N TRP A 869 -41.74 -5.49 25.63
CA TRP A 869 -43.12 -5.00 25.52
C TRP A 869 -43.34 -4.24 24.21
N HIS A 870 -42.45 -3.30 23.87
CA HIS A 870 -42.56 -2.54 22.61
C HIS A 870 -42.31 -3.42 21.38
N LEU A 871 -41.52 -4.49 21.50
CA LEU A 871 -41.22 -5.40 20.39
C LEU A 871 -42.45 -6.21 19.96
N ILE A 872 -43.25 -6.72 20.90
CA ILE A 872 -44.46 -7.50 20.56
C ILE A 872 -45.66 -6.63 20.19
N HIS A 873 -45.65 -5.34 20.57
CA HIS A 873 -46.66 -4.35 20.17
C HIS A 873 -46.24 -3.53 18.93
N ALA A 874 -45.10 -3.87 18.30
CA ALA A 874 -44.70 -3.30 17.03
C ALA A 874 -45.63 -3.76 15.89
N ALA A 875 -45.47 -3.19 14.69
CA ALA A 875 -46.24 -3.59 13.52
C ALA A 875 -46.16 -5.12 13.29
N PRO A 876 -47.23 -5.79 12.79
CA PRO A 876 -47.29 -7.24 12.69
C PRO A 876 -46.11 -7.86 11.94
N GLU A 877 -45.53 -7.17 10.95
CA GLU A 877 -44.37 -7.68 10.21
C GLU A 877 -43.12 -7.82 11.09
N VAL A 878 -42.98 -6.98 12.12
CA VAL A 878 -41.88 -7.02 13.10
C VAL A 878 -42.20 -7.98 14.23
N ALA A 879 -43.37 -7.83 14.85
CA ALA A 879 -43.78 -8.61 16.02
C ALA A 879 -43.95 -10.11 15.69
N GLN A 880 -44.33 -10.44 14.46
CA GLN A 880 -44.54 -11.81 13.97
C GLN A 880 -43.35 -12.37 13.17
N CYS A 881 -42.19 -11.71 13.22
CA CYS A 881 -41.00 -12.15 12.51
C CYS A 881 -40.44 -13.47 13.07
N ASP A 882 -39.98 -14.36 12.19
CA ASP A 882 -39.36 -15.65 12.53
C ASP A 882 -38.22 -15.53 13.55
N LEU A 883 -37.45 -14.42 13.51
CA LEU A 883 -36.39 -14.15 14.50
C LEU A 883 -36.95 -13.96 15.92
N VAL A 884 -38.09 -13.28 16.06
CA VAL A 884 -38.74 -13.05 17.37
C VAL A 884 -39.26 -14.38 17.91
N TYR A 885 -39.91 -15.19 17.08
CA TYR A 885 -40.45 -16.48 17.47
C TYR A 885 -39.36 -17.49 17.81
N THR A 886 -38.30 -17.53 17.00
CA THR A 886 -37.11 -18.35 17.28
C THR A 886 -36.42 -17.91 18.58
N PHE A 887 -36.36 -16.60 18.86
CA PHE A 887 -35.75 -16.09 20.07
C PHE A 887 -36.49 -16.52 21.34
N PHE A 888 -37.83 -16.53 21.32
CA PHE A 888 -38.67 -16.88 22.48
C PHE A 888 -39.12 -18.35 22.51
N HIS A 889 -38.58 -19.21 21.64
CA HIS A 889 -38.79 -20.65 21.71
C HIS A 889 -37.97 -21.31 22.83
N PRO A 890 -38.52 -22.25 23.63
CA PRO A 890 -37.74 -22.99 24.63
C PRO A 890 -36.54 -23.73 24.03
N LEU A 891 -35.39 -23.63 24.67
CA LEU A 891 -34.20 -24.41 24.32
C LEU A 891 -34.00 -25.55 25.33
N PRO A 892 -33.21 -26.59 25.03
CA PRO A 892 -32.96 -27.69 25.97
C PRO A 892 -32.45 -27.26 27.36
N ARG A 893 -31.78 -26.09 27.44
CA ARG A 893 -31.33 -25.47 28.70
C ARG A 893 -32.47 -24.87 29.55
N ASP A 894 -33.64 -24.66 28.96
CA ASP A 894 -34.82 -24.07 29.57
C ASP A 894 -35.72 -25.15 30.22
N GLU A 895 -35.53 -26.44 29.91
CA GLU A 895 -36.37 -27.57 30.37
C GLU A 895 -35.89 -28.21 31.70
N THR A 896 -34.67 -27.95 32.15
CA THR A 896 -34.12 -28.55 33.37
C THR A 896 -34.47 -27.78 34.65
N GLY A 897 -35.56 -28.19 35.30
CA GLY A 897 -35.77 -27.94 36.72
C GLY A 897 -35.00 -28.96 37.58
N GLY A 898 -33.99 -28.47 38.31
CA GLY A 898 -33.45 -29.10 39.54
C GLY A 898 -32.77 -30.48 39.42
N ALA A 899 -31.44 -30.50 39.29
CA ALA A 899 -30.59 -31.54 39.89
C ALA A 899 -29.14 -31.03 40.02
N SER A 900 -28.67 -30.92 41.26
CA SER A 900 -27.27 -30.69 41.61
C SER A 900 -26.45 -31.92 41.24
N ALA A 901 -25.49 -31.77 40.33
CA ALA A 901 -24.46 -32.77 40.06
C ALA A 901 -23.10 -32.10 40.21
N LYS A 902 -22.39 -32.45 41.30
CA LYS A 902 -20.96 -32.15 41.48
C LYS A 902 -20.15 -33.02 40.53
N PRO A 903 -19.18 -32.49 39.77
CA PRO A 903 -18.09 -33.29 39.25
C PRO A 903 -17.02 -33.46 40.34
N ALA A 904 -16.74 -34.71 40.70
CA ALA A 904 -15.59 -35.06 41.52
C ALA A 904 -14.30 -34.71 40.77
N GLY A 905 -13.53 -33.76 41.30
CA GLY A 905 -12.16 -33.51 40.88
C GLY A 905 -11.27 -34.67 41.33
N ARG A 906 -10.55 -35.28 40.37
CA ARG A 906 -9.40 -36.12 40.67
C ARG A 906 -8.28 -35.23 41.25
N PRO A 907 -7.74 -35.50 42.44
CA PRO A 907 -6.50 -34.85 42.86
C PRO A 907 -5.34 -35.53 42.13
N VAL A 908 -4.72 -34.81 41.20
CA VAL A 908 -3.37 -35.16 40.73
C VAL A 908 -2.42 -34.78 41.87
N SER A 909 -1.89 -35.79 42.54
CA SER A 909 -0.80 -35.70 43.50
C SER A 909 0.49 -35.34 42.77
N TRP A 910 1.07 -34.17 43.04
CA TRP A 910 2.48 -33.90 42.77
C TRP A 910 3.22 -33.86 44.09
N ALA A 911 4.07 -34.87 44.29
CA ALA A 911 5.09 -34.87 45.33
C ALA A 911 6.04 -33.68 45.12
N PRO A 912 6.55 -33.03 46.18
CA PRO A 912 7.51 -31.96 46.03
C PRO A 912 8.87 -32.55 45.67
N ALA A 913 9.31 -32.33 44.43
CA ALA A 913 10.71 -32.45 44.06
C ALA A 913 11.48 -31.22 44.56
N SER A 914 12.66 -31.49 45.09
CA SER A 914 13.63 -30.55 45.65
C SER A 914 14.08 -29.47 44.65
N GLY A 915 14.14 -28.22 45.11
CA GLY A 915 14.73 -27.06 44.42
C GLY A 915 13.73 -26.20 43.65
N LYS A 916 13.12 -25.19 44.27
CA LYS A 916 12.20 -24.26 43.59
C LYS A 916 12.97 -23.30 42.68
N GLU A 917 12.96 -23.55 41.38
CA GLU A 917 13.28 -22.53 40.36
C GLU A 917 12.17 -21.47 40.37
N LEU A 918 12.53 -20.19 40.52
CA LEU A 918 11.58 -19.06 40.62
C LEU A 918 11.33 -18.35 39.28
N GLY A 919 11.80 -18.95 38.18
CA GLY A 919 11.73 -18.42 36.81
C GLY A 919 13.09 -17.94 36.29
N GLU A 920 13.09 -17.46 35.05
CA GLU A 920 14.29 -16.97 34.37
C GLU A 920 14.05 -15.60 33.75
N ILE A 921 15.08 -14.75 33.72
CA ILE A 921 15.05 -13.42 33.11
C ILE A 921 16.06 -13.32 31.97
N LYS A 922 15.62 -12.87 30.80
CA LYS A 922 16.48 -12.59 29.64
C LYS A 922 16.93 -11.13 29.66
N LEU A 923 18.24 -10.92 29.57
CA LEU A 923 18.85 -9.59 29.53
C LEU A 923 19.72 -9.42 28.29
N SER A 924 19.78 -8.18 27.77
CA SER A 924 20.84 -7.76 26.85
C SER A 924 21.71 -6.72 27.54
N ILE A 925 23.01 -6.98 27.67
CA ILE A 925 23.96 -6.12 28.35
C ILE A 925 25.05 -5.71 27.37
N SER A 926 25.33 -4.41 27.30
CA SER A 926 26.43 -3.88 26.50
C SER A 926 27.06 -2.66 27.15
N TYR A 927 28.34 -2.42 26.87
CA TYR A 927 29.09 -1.31 27.41
C TYR A 927 29.84 -0.56 26.31
N LYS A 928 29.62 0.75 26.24
CA LYS A 928 30.24 1.65 25.25
C LYS A 928 30.26 3.09 25.76
N ASN A 929 31.33 3.84 25.48
CA ASN A 929 31.47 5.27 25.80
C ASN A 929 31.20 5.59 27.28
N ASP A 930 31.79 4.82 28.21
CA ASP A 930 31.58 4.95 29.66
C ASP A 930 30.11 4.84 30.11
N LYS A 931 29.28 4.15 29.31
CA LYS A 931 27.89 3.86 29.61
C LYS A 931 27.63 2.36 29.57
N LEU A 932 26.93 1.86 30.59
CA LEU A 932 26.44 0.49 30.66
C LEU A 932 24.95 0.48 30.31
N PHE A 933 24.60 -0.27 29.26
CA PHE A 933 23.26 -0.42 28.73
C PHE A 933 22.74 -1.81 29.11
N ILE A 934 21.61 -1.86 29.84
CA ILE A 934 20.97 -3.12 30.24
C ILE A 934 19.53 -3.10 29.74
N MET A 935 19.22 -3.92 28.73
CA MET A 935 17.86 -4.20 28.29
C MET A 935 17.28 -5.33 29.14
N VAL A 936 16.18 -5.05 29.83
CA VAL A 936 15.34 -6.10 30.40
C VAL A 936 14.41 -6.57 29.29
N MET A 937 14.58 -7.81 28.81
CA MET A 937 13.83 -8.32 27.65
C MET A 937 12.56 -9.05 28.07
N HIS A 938 12.71 -10.26 28.62
CA HIS A 938 11.60 -11.14 28.99
C HIS A 938 11.85 -11.75 30.37
N ILE A 939 10.77 -12.16 31.04
CA ILE A 939 10.85 -13.10 32.16
C ILE A 939 9.91 -14.25 31.83
N ARG A 940 10.31 -15.49 32.09
CA ARG A 940 9.46 -16.67 31.93
C ARG A 940 9.39 -17.50 33.21
N GLY A 941 8.27 -18.18 33.41
CA GLY A 941 8.12 -19.16 34.49
C GLY A 941 8.01 -18.59 35.90
N LEU A 942 7.53 -17.35 36.08
CA LEU A 942 7.26 -16.81 37.41
C LEU A 942 6.16 -17.62 38.12
N VAL A 943 6.29 -17.75 39.44
CA VAL A 943 5.28 -18.43 40.27
C VAL A 943 4.13 -17.48 40.57
N SER A 944 2.89 -17.97 40.46
CA SER A 944 1.69 -17.23 40.89
C SER A 944 1.76 -16.87 42.38
N LEU A 945 1.08 -15.80 42.77
CA LEU A 945 0.99 -15.37 44.15
C LEU A 945 0.28 -16.43 45.01
N SER A 946 0.42 -16.33 46.34
CA SER A 946 -0.14 -17.31 47.29
C SER A 946 -1.66 -17.45 47.22
N ASP A 947 -2.36 -16.46 46.65
CA ASP A 947 -3.81 -16.46 46.42
C ASP A 947 -4.22 -17.09 45.06
N GLY A 948 -3.24 -17.60 44.30
CA GLY A 948 -3.45 -18.19 42.98
C GLY A 948 -3.58 -17.17 41.84
N THR A 949 -3.39 -15.88 42.10
CA THR A 949 -3.40 -14.84 41.06
C THR A 949 -2.03 -14.68 40.41
N ASP A 950 -2.02 -14.34 39.12
CA ASP A 950 -0.77 -14.01 38.42
C ASP A 950 -0.25 -12.66 38.93
N PRO A 951 1.07 -12.51 39.14
CA PRO A 951 1.65 -11.29 39.69
C PRO A 951 1.57 -10.12 38.70
N ASP A 952 1.84 -8.92 39.22
CA ASP A 952 2.11 -7.71 38.43
C ASP A 952 3.63 -7.42 38.42
N PRO A 953 4.46 -8.20 37.71
CA PRO A 953 5.90 -8.17 37.88
C PRO A 953 6.55 -6.89 37.34
N TYR A 954 7.58 -6.41 38.03
CA TYR A 954 8.52 -5.40 37.57
C TYR A 954 9.94 -5.68 38.10
N VAL A 955 10.95 -5.18 37.39
CA VAL A 955 12.36 -5.43 37.71
C VAL A 955 12.99 -4.21 38.35
N LYS A 956 13.78 -4.40 39.40
CA LYS A 956 14.70 -3.41 39.99
C LYS A 956 16.14 -3.86 39.75
N LEU A 957 16.98 -2.94 39.28
CA LEU A 957 18.41 -3.13 39.11
C LEU A 957 19.19 -2.22 40.06
N TYR A 958 20.26 -2.75 40.63
CA TYR A 958 21.26 -2.03 41.39
C TYR A 958 22.65 -2.39 40.86
N LEU A 959 23.54 -1.42 40.77
CA LEU A 959 24.92 -1.63 40.35
C LEU A 959 25.82 -1.59 41.58
N LEU A 960 26.27 -2.76 42.04
CA LEU A 960 27.05 -2.91 43.27
C LEU A 960 28.56 -2.89 42.98
N PRO A 961 29.40 -2.35 43.89
CA PRO A 961 29.02 -1.69 45.13
C PRO A 961 28.36 -0.31 44.89
N ASP A 962 27.25 -0.02 45.57
CA ASP A 962 26.50 1.25 45.46
C ASP A 962 26.59 2.04 46.77
N PRO A 963 27.76 2.62 47.09
CA PRO A 963 27.98 3.29 48.37
C PRO A 963 27.05 4.50 48.58
N MET A 964 26.66 5.16 47.49
CA MET A 964 25.76 6.32 47.52
C MET A 964 24.27 5.94 47.45
N LYS A 965 23.92 4.66 47.24
CA LYS A 965 22.53 4.18 47.06
C LYS A 965 21.77 4.86 45.91
N MET A 966 22.48 5.26 44.86
CA MET A 966 21.93 6.02 43.73
C MET A 966 21.79 5.18 42.45
N SER A 967 22.24 3.93 42.44
CA SER A 967 22.24 3.07 41.26
C SER A 967 20.88 2.44 40.93
N LYS A 968 19.85 2.68 41.73
CA LYS A 968 18.55 2.02 41.54
C LYS A 968 17.90 2.45 40.22
N LYS A 969 17.62 1.48 39.35
CA LYS A 969 16.75 1.63 38.18
C LYS A 969 15.62 0.60 38.22
N LYS A 970 14.50 0.87 37.55
CA LYS A 970 13.37 -0.06 37.51
C LYS A 970 12.62 -0.01 36.18
N THR A 971 12.00 -1.13 35.81
CA THR A 971 11.07 -1.22 34.67
C THR A 971 9.66 -0.79 35.08
N LYS A 972 8.76 -0.67 34.10
CA LYS A 972 7.31 -0.64 34.34
C LYS A 972 6.81 -1.99 34.85
N ALA A 973 5.66 -2.00 35.53
CA ALA A 973 4.99 -3.22 35.93
C ALA A 973 4.16 -3.78 34.78
N ALA A 974 4.39 -5.05 34.46
CA ALA A 974 3.54 -5.83 33.56
C ALA A 974 2.34 -6.33 34.36
N ARG A 975 1.15 -6.37 33.74
CA ARG A 975 -0.09 -6.70 34.46
C ARG A 975 -0.42 -8.18 34.35
N ARG A 976 -0.69 -8.82 35.49
CA ARG A 976 -1.26 -10.17 35.64
C ARG A 976 -0.64 -11.19 34.69
N THR A 977 0.66 -11.38 34.82
CA THR A 977 1.40 -12.30 33.95
C THR A 977 2.58 -12.94 34.67
N CYS A 978 2.77 -14.23 34.42
CA CYS A 978 3.97 -14.96 34.83
C CYS A 978 5.08 -14.95 33.76
N ASN A 979 4.77 -14.43 32.56
CA ASN A 979 5.67 -14.40 31.41
C ASN A 979 5.75 -12.98 30.81
N PRO A 980 6.15 -11.94 31.57
CA PRO A 980 6.16 -10.57 31.07
C PRO A 980 7.21 -10.35 29.96
N THR A 981 6.84 -9.53 28.98
CA THR A 981 7.76 -8.90 28.02
C THR A 981 7.92 -7.44 28.40
N TYR A 982 9.17 -6.95 28.47
CA TYR A 982 9.48 -5.56 28.76
C TYR A 982 10.15 -4.87 27.57
N ASN A 983 11.24 -5.46 27.05
CA ASN A 983 12.17 -4.78 26.14
C ASN A 983 12.38 -3.31 26.55
N GLU A 984 12.78 -3.10 27.81
CA GLU A 984 13.02 -1.77 28.38
C GLU A 984 14.52 -1.55 28.64
N MET A 985 15.08 -0.47 28.07
CA MET A 985 16.47 -0.09 28.24
C MET A 985 16.71 0.72 29.51
N LEU A 986 17.65 0.27 30.35
CA LEU A 986 18.11 0.94 31.55
C LEU A 986 19.61 1.29 31.40
N VAL A 987 19.92 2.59 31.34
CA VAL A 987 21.28 3.10 31.03
C VAL A 987 21.95 3.66 32.28
N TYR A 988 23.15 3.18 32.62
CA TYR A 988 24.00 3.73 33.67
C TYR A 988 25.11 4.58 33.03
N ASP A 989 25.11 5.88 33.30
CA ASP A 989 26.11 6.82 32.78
C ASP A 989 27.33 6.94 33.69
N ARG A 990 28.49 7.25 33.09
CA ARG A 990 29.76 7.54 33.77
C ARG A 990 30.27 6.37 34.61
N ILE A 991 30.31 5.19 34.00
CA ILE A 991 30.97 4.01 34.56
C ILE A 991 32.32 3.86 33.86
N PRO A 992 33.44 4.28 34.47
CA PRO A 992 34.76 4.11 33.87
C PRO A 992 35.07 2.63 33.65
N ARG A 993 35.83 2.31 32.61
CA ARG A 993 36.16 0.93 32.28
C ARG A 993 36.81 0.16 33.43
N GLY A 994 37.73 0.80 34.16
CA GLY A 994 38.41 0.18 35.30
C GLY A 994 37.49 -0.22 36.45
N ASP A 995 36.31 0.42 36.56
CA ASP A 995 35.31 0.07 37.56
C ASP A 995 34.47 -1.15 37.15
N LEU A 996 34.29 -1.36 35.83
CA LEU A 996 33.37 -2.37 35.29
C LEU A 996 33.69 -3.78 35.80
N ASP A 997 34.97 -4.14 35.87
CA ASP A 997 35.45 -5.45 36.32
C ASP A 997 35.16 -5.72 37.81
N GLN A 998 34.93 -4.66 38.59
CA GLN A 998 34.60 -4.73 40.01
C GLN A 998 33.11 -4.55 40.28
N ARG A 999 32.29 -4.32 39.23
CA ARG A 999 30.84 -4.16 39.36
C ARG A 999 30.11 -5.48 39.19
N LEU A 1000 28.99 -5.60 39.91
CA LEU A 1000 27.99 -6.63 39.67
C LEU A 1000 26.60 -6.00 39.64
N ILE A 1001 25.70 -6.58 38.86
CA ILE A 1001 24.29 -6.18 38.79
C ILE A 1001 23.54 -7.03 39.81
N HIS A 1002 22.89 -6.39 40.78
CA HIS A 1002 21.88 -7.03 41.62
C HIS A 1002 20.49 -6.76 41.03
N LEU A 1003 19.87 -7.81 40.50
CA LEU A 1003 18.56 -7.77 39.90
C LEU A 1003 17.52 -8.36 40.84
N ARG A 1004 16.38 -7.67 41.01
CA ARG A 1004 15.24 -8.17 41.78
C ARG A 1004 13.95 -8.04 40.99
N VAL A 1005 13.18 -9.11 40.89
CA VAL A 1005 11.84 -9.14 40.30
C VAL A 1005 10.82 -9.07 41.44
N LEU A 1006 9.93 -8.09 41.40
CA LEU A 1006 8.89 -7.90 42.43
C LEU A 1006 7.51 -7.82 41.78
N SER A 1007 6.47 -8.24 42.50
CA SER A 1007 5.08 -7.93 42.14
C SER A 1007 4.66 -6.59 42.74
N ASP A 1008 4.08 -5.73 41.93
CA ASP A 1008 3.36 -4.55 42.42
C ASP A 1008 2.07 -5.04 43.12
N GLY A 1009 1.78 -4.52 44.31
CA GLY A 1009 0.75 -5.04 45.21
C GLY A 1009 -0.20 -3.96 45.71
N ALA A 1010 -1.43 -4.33 46.04
CA ALA A 1010 -2.36 -3.41 46.73
C ALA A 1010 -1.81 -3.09 48.13
N PHE A 1011 -1.84 -1.82 48.52
CA PHE A 1011 -1.37 -1.33 49.84
C PHE A 1011 0.15 -1.35 50.11
N TRP A 1012 0.98 -1.12 49.09
CA TRP A 1012 2.43 -0.82 49.20
C TRP A 1012 3.36 -2.00 49.58
N GLU A 1013 2.82 -3.19 49.86
CA GLU A 1013 3.63 -4.40 50.07
C GLU A 1013 4.03 -5.03 48.73
N ASN A 1014 5.32 -4.89 48.39
CA ASN A 1014 5.88 -5.50 47.19
C ASN A 1014 6.38 -6.91 47.51
N THR A 1015 5.85 -7.92 46.81
CA THR A 1015 6.28 -9.32 47.00
C THR A 1015 7.51 -9.59 46.12
N LEU A 1016 8.59 -10.13 46.70
CA LEU A 1016 9.76 -10.57 45.92
C LEU A 1016 9.41 -11.87 45.20
N LEU A 1017 9.51 -11.86 43.87
CA LEU A 1017 9.28 -13.03 43.03
C LEU A 1017 10.57 -13.80 42.75
N GLY A 1018 11.70 -13.09 42.70
CA GLY A 1018 13.03 -13.69 42.54
C GLY A 1018 14.13 -12.64 42.44
N GLN A 1019 15.40 -13.06 42.54
CA GLN A 1019 16.56 -12.19 42.37
C GLN A 1019 17.74 -12.93 41.71
N THR A 1020 18.68 -12.19 41.12
CA THR A 1020 19.92 -12.76 40.57
C THR A 1020 21.06 -11.74 40.63
N PHE A 1021 22.30 -12.24 40.58
CA PHE A 1021 23.52 -11.45 40.64
C PHE A 1021 24.38 -11.75 39.43
N ILE A 1022 24.79 -10.71 38.71
CA ILE A 1022 25.47 -10.84 37.42
C ILE A 1022 26.78 -10.07 37.46
N HIS A 1023 27.90 -10.79 37.36
CA HIS A 1023 29.24 -10.20 37.32
C HIS A 1023 29.52 -9.57 35.96
N LEU A 1024 30.06 -8.34 35.96
CA LEU A 1024 30.38 -7.62 34.73
C LEU A 1024 31.82 -7.82 34.23
N ASN A 1025 32.63 -8.59 34.96
CA ASN A 1025 34.02 -8.91 34.64
C ASN A 1025 34.24 -9.66 33.30
N ARG A 1026 33.19 -10.24 32.72
CA ARG A 1026 33.22 -10.93 31.42
C ARG A 1026 32.76 -10.03 30.26
N LEU A 1027 32.35 -8.80 30.53
CA LEU A 1027 31.78 -7.92 29.50
C LEU A 1027 32.88 -7.23 28.69
N VAL A 1028 33.02 -7.60 27.42
CA VAL A 1028 33.97 -6.95 26.50
C VAL A 1028 33.36 -5.66 25.93
N PRO A 1029 34.08 -4.52 25.95
CA PRO A 1029 33.58 -3.28 25.36
C PRO A 1029 33.19 -3.45 23.89
N GLY A 1030 31.99 -2.98 23.52
CA GLY A 1030 31.46 -3.09 22.15
C GLY A 1030 30.81 -4.43 21.80
N GLN A 1031 30.86 -5.44 22.68
CA GLN A 1031 30.14 -6.70 22.50
C GLN A 1031 28.77 -6.64 23.19
N HIS A 1032 27.76 -7.21 22.54
CA HIS A 1032 26.44 -7.40 23.11
C HIS A 1032 26.36 -8.80 23.71
N TRP A 1033 26.02 -8.89 25.00
CA TRP A 1033 25.77 -10.14 25.68
C TRP A 1033 24.27 -10.30 25.89
N VAL A 1034 23.67 -11.36 25.34
CA VAL A 1034 22.24 -11.67 25.48
C VAL A 1034 22.12 -13.07 26.04
N ASP A 1035 21.54 -13.21 27.23
CA ASP A 1035 21.43 -14.51 27.89
C ASP A 1035 20.25 -14.59 28.86
N TRP A 1036 19.87 -15.82 29.22
CA TRP A 1036 18.90 -16.11 30.28
C TRP A 1036 19.61 -16.29 31.62
N HIS A 1037 19.07 -15.66 32.66
CA HIS A 1037 19.55 -15.75 34.03
C HIS A 1037 18.50 -16.36 34.94
N GLN A 1038 18.89 -17.37 35.71
CA GLN A 1038 18.05 -18.03 36.69
C GLN A 1038 17.75 -17.10 37.89
N LEU A 1039 16.49 -17.09 38.34
CA LEU A 1039 16.05 -16.33 39.50
C LEU A 1039 16.08 -17.21 40.77
N GLY A 1040 16.83 -16.76 41.77
CA GLY A 1040 16.93 -17.38 43.09
C GLY A 1040 16.06 -16.69 44.15
N GLY A 1041 15.86 -17.36 45.29
CA GLY A 1041 15.11 -16.83 46.44
C GLY A 1041 15.88 -15.80 47.26
N ALA A 1042 15.19 -15.11 48.17
CA ALA A 1042 15.81 -14.20 49.13
C ALA A 1042 16.83 -14.95 50.00
N GLY A 1043 18.12 -14.61 49.88
CA GLY A 1043 19.22 -15.26 50.59
C GLY A 1043 20.12 -16.15 49.74
N SER A 1044 19.86 -16.26 48.44
CA SER A 1044 20.83 -16.80 47.48
C SER A 1044 21.94 -15.77 47.23
N ASP A 1045 23.02 -15.82 48.02
CA ASP A 1045 24.31 -15.27 47.63
C ASP A 1045 25.44 -15.87 48.49
N SER A 1046 26.62 -16.04 47.88
CA SER A 1046 27.94 -16.45 48.44
C SER A 1046 28.46 -17.87 48.23
N ALA A 1047 28.19 -18.52 47.10
CA ALA A 1047 29.06 -19.60 46.61
C ALA A 1047 28.95 -19.79 45.09
N HIS A 1048 29.68 -18.97 44.31
CA HIS A 1048 30.52 -19.37 43.17
C HIS A 1048 31.15 -18.18 42.48
#